data_AF-A0A1A6A203-F1
#
_entry.id   AF-A0A1A6A203-F1
#
_cell.length_a   1.000
_cell.length_b   1.000
_cell.length_c   1.000
_cell.angle_alpha   90.00
_cell.angle_beta   90.00
_cell.angle_gamma   90.00
#
_symmetry.space_group_name_H-M   'P 1'
#
loop_
_entity.id
_entity.type
_entity.pdbx_description
1 polymer ?
#
loop_
_entity_poly.entity_id
_entity_poly.type
_entity_poly.pdbx_seq_one_letter_code
_entity_poly.pdbx_strand_id
1 'polypeptide(L)'
;MSSSSADQATASVLQALQALYHNPDSSSKRRANEWLEEFQHSVEAWQTCHTLLTSPDAPLEGRLFSAQTLRAKITYDLSQLPRDQLPPLRDSLLSFLSPLCQPTAPAGSKAVLTQLCLALADLALQMPDWVEVVRGMIDRFGQDPSTVIILLGFLKALPEEAGNPRIPLSNDEVQAMLSLLVSGSAEEVLGVLTMYIQATAGVTTQIQISVFETLRSWLQAGEVMASQVASTPLFDASFDALVSDQLFDAAVDVLCDLIHETQEVEDNVEVVQKIVPRVIALRPQLEEHKEDPDRIRGYCRIICEAGECYKDLIARHPQDLLPLVQSIAECAAYPDLDIVPITFNFWYTLATTLGQQPSDPSLQPILDIYQSLQAVIIGHLHFPADDEHQTAQERDEFRTFRHRMGDTLKDCCHLLGAPICLKRSYDLIVDAMGKSSPKWQEIEAPLFSMRSMGAEVSPDDDEVLPHIMDMLPKLPDHPKIRYAAILVISRYTEWIDRHPENLAFQLQYISAGFDMAEDEVSAAAAQAMKFMCQDCNQHLVPFLPQLHTFINSVGDKLDQTDMVEVCEAIGYVISSMDPPQAAQALKEFCQPLIQQVQSILAVEGQADKTQMTKLADVLEQLDSYLSIVRSIDPLPQECYNTPSEIYGILDSLLEKYAKSFTISERVGTVLRRGLAFFPTQALEPIVQPLLSRMVLSFEQTGYPSFLWITGKVTSKFGDAVNSGNQALGGLLVGGFETLTNSMARLLQTKLAIEIPDAMEDYGHLFMAYLTSMPNQILASQSIQMAVSHVLASLTCPATEMILIALDVLANVSTQSNDPRIASILNTYGKAIVQILINGIVTDFPEDSMDQVQTILHALSSSGSSNPQEIESWFSGAVGGLAGHVVPQEAKQAFLADVHAHLIDRSSDRLKNGLINLVRAARRAKERGRQARKSLGGGL
;
A
#
# COMPACT_ATOMS: atom_id res chain seq x y z
N MET A 1 -28.29 39.25 -31.01
CA MET A 1 -28.73 37.86 -30.79
C MET A 1 -27.77 37.06 -29.90
N SER A 2 -26.51 37.47 -29.72
CA SER A 2 -25.54 36.80 -28.82
C SER A 2 -25.73 37.09 -27.32
N SER A 3 -26.32 38.24 -26.95
CA SER A 3 -26.54 38.57 -25.53
C SER A 3 -27.60 37.70 -24.86
N SER A 4 -28.70 37.40 -25.56
CA SER A 4 -29.80 36.59 -25.01
C SER A 4 -29.43 35.13 -24.76
N SER A 5 -28.47 34.57 -25.51
CA SER A 5 -28.00 33.19 -25.30
C SER A 5 -27.02 33.09 -24.13
N ALA A 6 -26.17 34.11 -23.92
CA ALA A 6 -25.24 34.15 -22.78
C ALA A 6 -25.99 34.29 -21.45
N ASP A 7 -27.05 35.10 -21.40
CA ASP A 7 -27.91 35.25 -20.22
C ASP A 7 -28.66 33.95 -19.89
N GLN A 8 -29.02 33.15 -20.90
CA GLN A 8 -29.67 31.85 -20.71
C GLN A 8 -28.71 30.77 -20.17
N ALA A 9 -27.48 30.74 -20.68
CA ALA A 9 -26.45 29.79 -20.24
C ALA A 9 -26.05 30.03 -18.78
N THR A 10 -25.81 31.27 -18.39
CA THR A 10 -25.49 31.65 -17.00
C THR A 10 -26.64 31.30 -16.04
N ALA A 11 -27.90 31.57 -16.42
CA ALA A 11 -29.07 31.19 -15.63
C ALA A 11 -29.18 29.67 -15.43
N SER A 12 -28.85 28.88 -16.45
CA SER A 12 -28.91 27.42 -16.41
C SER A 12 -27.86 26.84 -15.45
N VAL A 13 -26.63 27.37 -15.47
CA VAL A 13 -25.57 27.01 -14.52
C VAL A 13 -25.98 27.35 -13.09
N LEU A 14 -26.48 28.56 -12.85
CA LEU A 14 -26.93 28.97 -11.51
C LEU A 14 -28.09 28.11 -10.99
N GLN A 15 -29.02 27.73 -11.86
CA GLN A 15 -30.12 26.83 -11.49
C GLN A 15 -29.62 25.42 -11.14
N ALA A 16 -28.66 24.89 -11.88
CA ALA A 16 -28.06 23.59 -11.58
C ALA A 16 -27.28 23.62 -10.26
N LEU A 17 -26.50 24.68 -9.99
CA LEU A 17 -25.80 24.88 -8.72
C LEU A 17 -26.79 25.00 -7.54
N GLN A 18 -27.88 25.75 -7.72
CA GLN A 18 -28.94 25.85 -6.72
C GLN A 18 -29.54 24.47 -6.40
N ALA A 19 -29.77 23.65 -7.44
CA ALA A 19 -30.28 22.29 -7.27
C ALA A 19 -29.28 21.37 -6.58
N LEU A 20 -27.99 21.49 -6.88
CA LEU A 20 -26.93 20.68 -6.28
C LEU A 20 -26.76 20.95 -4.78
N TYR A 21 -26.66 22.21 -4.38
CA TYR A 21 -26.38 22.57 -2.98
C TYR A 21 -27.62 22.61 -2.10
N HIS A 22 -28.78 23.02 -2.62
CA HIS A 22 -29.95 23.34 -1.79
C HIS A 22 -31.17 22.44 -2.00
N ASN A 23 -31.20 21.55 -2.99
CA ASN A 23 -32.35 20.66 -3.19
C ASN A 23 -32.32 19.48 -2.20
N PRO A 24 -33.38 19.20 -1.44
CA PRO A 24 -33.41 18.07 -0.50
C PRO A 24 -33.45 16.69 -1.20
N ASP A 25 -33.79 16.61 -2.49
CA ASP A 25 -33.86 15.36 -3.25
C ASP A 25 -32.50 14.93 -3.82
N SER A 26 -31.99 13.78 -3.36
CA SER A 26 -30.72 13.18 -3.80
C SER A 26 -30.69 12.89 -5.31
N SER A 27 -31.82 12.50 -5.92
CA SER A 27 -31.86 12.21 -7.36
C SER A 27 -31.72 13.48 -8.21
N SER A 28 -32.24 14.60 -7.71
CA SER A 28 -32.09 15.91 -8.36
C SER A 28 -30.69 16.49 -8.18
N LYS A 29 -30.04 16.28 -7.01
CA LYS A 29 -28.61 16.61 -6.83
C LYS A 29 -27.73 15.85 -7.80
N ARG A 30 -27.95 14.53 -7.94
CA ARG A 30 -27.19 13.68 -8.87
C ARG A 30 -27.32 14.15 -10.32
N ARG A 31 -28.53 14.44 -10.78
CA ARG A 31 -28.77 14.98 -12.15
C ARG A 31 -28.12 16.34 -12.36
N ALA A 32 -28.18 17.22 -11.36
CA ALA A 32 -27.52 18.52 -11.42
C ALA A 32 -25.99 18.39 -11.49
N ASN A 33 -25.42 17.46 -10.72
CA ASN A 33 -24.00 17.14 -10.73
C ASN A 33 -23.56 16.59 -12.10
N GLU A 34 -24.26 15.56 -12.62
CA GLU A 34 -23.99 14.97 -13.95
C GLU A 34 -24.05 16.04 -15.05
N TRP A 35 -25.06 16.92 -15.02
CA TRP A 35 -25.16 18.01 -15.99
C TRP A 35 -24.05 19.05 -15.87
N LEU A 36 -23.66 19.42 -14.64
CA LEU A 36 -22.55 20.37 -14.43
C LEU A 36 -21.21 19.77 -14.87
N GLU A 37 -20.97 18.47 -14.66
CA GLU A 37 -19.80 17.75 -15.18
C GLU A 37 -19.77 17.80 -16.72
N GLU A 38 -20.88 17.50 -17.39
CA GLU A 38 -20.99 17.62 -18.85
C GLU A 38 -20.76 19.06 -19.34
N PHE A 39 -21.33 20.04 -18.64
CA PHE A 39 -21.17 21.45 -18.95
C PHE A 39 -19.70 21.89 -18.87
N GLN A 40 -18.94 21.45 -17.85
CA GLN A 40 -17.52 21.79 -17.69
C GLN A 40 -16.67 21.33 -18.88
N HIS A 41 -17.09 20.28 -19.61
CA HIS A 41 -16.40 19.82 -20.81
C HIS A 41 -16.77 20.60 -22.09
N SER A 42 -17.90 21.31 -22.08
CA SER A 42 -18.41 22.06 -23.24
C SER A 42 -17.53 23.25 -23.62
N VAL A 43 -17.56 23.68 -24.88
CA VAL A 43 -16.80 24.87 -25.33
C VAL A 43 -17.45 26.15 -24.79
N GLU A 44 -18.76 26.12 -24.57
CA GLU A 44 -19.58 27.19 -24.01
C GLU A 44 -19.18 27.57 -22.57
N ALA A 45 -18.53 26.65 -21.84
CA ALA A 45 -18.06 26.88 -20.48
C ALA A 45 -17.07 28.04 -20.39
N TRP A 46 -16.19 28.23 -21.37
CA TRP A 46 -15.21 29.33 -21.39
C TRP A 46 -15.89 30.69 -21.27
N GLN A 47 -16.88 30.96 -22.13
CA GLN A 47 -17.59 32.23 -22.17
C GLN A 47 -18.54 32.41 -20.99
N THR A 48 -19.23 31.34 -20.58
CA THR A 48 -20.22 31.39 -19.50
C THR A 48 -19.54 31.64 -18.15
N CYS A 49 -18.43 30.95 -17.86
CA CYS A 49 -17.65 31.15 -16.64
C CYS A 49 -17.01 32.55 -16.61
N HIS A 50 -16.50 33.04 -17.75
CA HIS A 50 -16.02 34.42 -17.88
C HIS A 50 -17.12 35.44 -17.53
N THR A 51 -18.33 35.24 -18.05
CA THR A 51 -19.48 36.13 -17.80
C THR A 51 -19.89 36.13 -16.33
N LEU A 52 -19.93 34.96 -15.68
CA LEU A 52 -20.25 34.82 -14.25
C LEU A 52 -19.19 35.47 -13.35
N LEU A 53 -17.91 35.37 -13.69
CA LEU A 53 -16.83 36.02 -12.92
C LEU A 53 -16.80 37.54 -13.11
N THR A 54 -17.20 38.03 -14.28
CA THR A 54 -17.28 39.48 -14.56
C THR A 54 -18.52 40.12 -13.93
N SER A 55 -19.59 39.35 -13.71
CA SER A 55 -20.86 39.88 -13.22
C SER A 55 -20.78 40.29 -11.73
N PRO A 56 -21.09 41.55 -11.39
CA PRO A 56 -21.09 42.03 -10.01
C PRO A 56 -22.18 41.37 -9.15
N ASP A 57 -23.27 40.92 -9.79
CA ASP A 57 -24.44 40.32 -9.13
C ASP A 57 -24.38 38.78 -9.05
N ALA A 58 -23.34 38.15 -9.58
CA ALA A 58 -23.21 36.69 -9.53
C ALA A 58 -23.01 36.19 -8.09
N PRO A 59 -23.72 35.14 -7.66
CA PRO A 59 -23.56 34.54 -6.35
C PRO A 59 -22.17 33.89 -6.20
N LEU A 60 -21.72 33.71 -4.95
CA LEU A 60 -20.40 33.16 -4.65
C LEU A 60 -20.21 31.76 -5.22
N GLU A 61 -21.23 30.91 -5.12
CA GLU A 61 -21.25 29.55 -5.65
C GLU A 61 -21.00 29.55 -7.16
N GLY A 62 -21.63 30.49 -7.88
CA GLY A 62 -21.41 30.68 -9.31
C GLY A 62 -19.99 31.13 -9.64
N ARG A 63 -19.41 32.04 -8.84
CA ARG A 63 -18.04 32.51 -9.01
C ARG A 63 -17.01 31.41 -8.72
N LEU A 64 -17.21 30.65 -7.65
CA LEU A 64 -16.31 29.55 -7.28
C LEU A 64 -16.35 28.43 -8.33
N PHE A 65 -17.54 28.00 -8.73
CA PHE A 65 -17.70 27.03 -9.81
C PHE A 65 -17.04 27.50 -11.10
N SER A 66 -17.20 28.79 -11.45
CA SER A 66 -16.59 29.37 -12.66
C SER A 66 -15.06 29.41 -12.58
N ALA A 67 -14.48 29.78 -11.44
CA ALA A 67 -13.02 29.79 -11.26
C ALA A 67 -12.43 28.38 -11.32
N GLN A 68 -13.05 27.39 -10.67
CA GLN A 68 -12.64 26.00 -10.74
C GLN A 68 -12.77 25.42 -12.15
N THR A 69 -13.86 25.76 -12.85
CA THR A 69 -14.10 25.32 -14.23
C THR A 69 -13.07 25.94 -15.17
N LEU A 70 -12.76 27.23 -15.05
CA LEU A 70 -11.73 27.88 -15.87
C LEU A 70 -10.34 27.29 -15.62
N ARG A 71 -9.98 27.00 -14.35
CA ARG A 71 -8.74 26.29 -14.04
C ARG A 71 -8.68 24.95 -14.76
N ALA A 72 -9.70 24.10 -14.58
CA ALA A 72 -9.75 22.79 -15.23
C ALA A 72 -9.67 22.91 -16.76
N LYS A 73 -10.36 23.91 -17.33
CA LYS A 73 -10.30 24.23 -18.76
C LYS A 73 -8.88 24.61 -19.21
N ILE A 74 -8.14 25.39 -18.43
CA ILE A 74 -6.75 25.77 -18.72
C ILE A 74 -5.81 24.56 -18.56
N THR A 75 -6.00 23.74 -17.53
CA THR A 75 -5.18 22.54 -17.34
C THR A 75 -5.38 21.55 -18.49
N TYR A 76 -6.58 21.44 -19.04
CA TYR A 76 -6.93 20.26 -19.84
C TYR A 76 -7.41 20.50 -21.26
N ASP A 77 -8.03 21.65 -21.50
CA ASP A 77 -8.77 21.98 -22.70
C ASP A 77 -8.21 23.25 -23.36
N LEU A 78 -7.00 23.67 -22.97
CA LEU A 78 -6.36 24.88 -23.49
C LEU A 78 -6.23 24.87 -25.02
N SER A 79 -6.07 23.68 -25.61
CA SER A 79 -6.04 23.48 -27.07
C SER A 79 -7.36 23.82 -27.78
N GLN A 80 -8.48 23.94 -27.05
CA GLN A 80 -9.75 24.43 -27.62
C GLN A 80 -9.66 25.92 -28.01
N LEU A 81 -8.74 26.67 -27.42
CA LEU A 81 -8.51 28.07 -27.73
C LEU A 81 -7.33 28.20 -28.71
N PRO A 82 -7.49 28.96 -29.80
CA PRO A 82 -6.35 29.26 -30.67
C PRO A 82 -5.36 30.18 -29.93
N ARG A 83 -4.06 30.07 -30.27
CA ARG A 83 -2.96 30.70 -29.51
C ARG A 83 -3.11 32.22 -29.36
N ASP A 84 -3.75 32.89 -30.31
CA ASP A 84 -4.06 34.32 -30.28
C ASP A 84 -5.07 34.73 -29.18
N GLN A 85 -5.86 33.78 -28.67
CA GLN A 85 -6.82 33.98 -27.60
C GLN A 85 -6.23 33.78 -26.19
N LEU A 86 -4.99 33.27 -26.08
CA LEU A 86 -4.33 33.08 -24.78
C LEU A 86 -3.98 34.40 -24.08
N PRO A 87 -3.40 35.44 -24.73
CA PRO A 87 -3.19 36.73 -24.08
C PRO A 87 -4.49 37.41 -23.60
N PRO A 88 -5.60 37.46 -24.38
CA PRO A 88 -6.89 37.94 -23.89
C PRO A 88 -7.46 37.16 -22.69
N LEU A 89 -7.28 35.83 -22.67
CA LEU A 89 -7.66 34.99 -21.53
C LEU A 89 -6.84 35.36 -20.29
N ARG A 90 -5.52 35.46 -20.41
CA ARG A 90 -4.62 35.90 -19.34
C ARG A 90 -5.06 37.26 -18.80
N ASP A 91 -5.28 38.24 -19.67
CA ASP A 91 -5.66 39.59 -19.27
C ASP A 91 -7.03 39.62 -18.56
N SER A 92 -7.96 38.75 -18.99
CA SER A 92 -9.25 38.56 -18.31
C SER A 92 -9.08 37.98 -16.91
N LEU A 93 -8.31 36.89 -16.76
CA LEU A 93 -8.03 36.28 -15.46
C LEU A 93 -7.38 37.29 -14.50
N LEU A 94 -6.40 38.06 -14.97
CA LEU A 94 -5.75 39.11 -14.18
C LEU A 94 -6.74 40.22 -13.76
N SER A 95 -7.74 40.53 -14.58
CA SER A 95 -8.77 41.52 -14.25
C SER A 95 -9.74 41.04 -13.17
N PHE A 96 -9.93 39.73 -13.02
CA PHE A 96 -10.84 39.15 -12.02
C PHE A 96 -10.28 39.18 -10.59
N LEU A 97 -8.96 39.33 -10.42
CA LEU A 97 -8.30 39.20 -9.10
C LEU A 97 -8.56 40.42 -8.20
N SER A 98 -8.34 41.65 -8.70
CA SER A 98 -8.42 42.86 -7.87
C SER A 98 -9.77 43.07 -7.17
N PRO A 99 -10.93 42.84 -7.82
CA PRO A 99 -12.23 42.94 -7.16
C PRO A 99 -12.41 42.00 -5.95
N LEU A 100 -11.73 40.85 -5.94
CA LEU A 100 -11.83 39.84 -4.88
C LEU A 100 -11.11 40.22 -3.59
N CYS A 101 -10.21 41.21 -3.65
CA CYS A 101 -9.41 41.69 -2.52
C CYS A 101 -9.96 42.97 -1.88
N GLN A 102 -11.02 43.56 -2.44
CA GLN A 102 -11.61 44.78 -1.89
C GLN A 102 -12.34 44.51 -0.57
N PRO A 103 -12.39 45.47 0.38
CA PRO A 103 -13.13 45.30 1.64
C PRO A 103 -14.63 45.00 1.48
N THR A 104 -15.20 45.33 0.32
CA THR A 104 -16.60 45.08 -0.05
C THR A 104 -16.83 43.73 -0.71
N ALA A 105 -15.80 42.89 -0.87
CA ALA A 105 -15.92 41.58 -1.50
C ALA A 105 -16.77 40.62 -0.64
N PRO A 106 -17.59 39.75 -1.25
CA PRO A 106 -18.37 38.75 -0.52
C PRO A 106 -17.49 37.83 0.34
N ALA A 107 -18.01 37.38 1.48
CA ALA A 107 -17.38 36.33 2.27
C ALA A 107 -17.14 35.09 1.39
N GLY A 108 -15.95 34.48 1.46
CA GLY A 108 -15.55 33.35 0.61
C GLY A 108 -14.83 33.71 -0.70
N SER A 109 -14.67 35.00 -1.02
CA SER A 109 -13.89 35.46 -2.20
C SER A 109 -12.42 34.97 -2.20
N LYS A 110 -11.85 34.63 -1.03
CA LYS A 110 -10.51 34.02 -0.89
C LYS A 110 -10.40 32.69 -1.67
N ALA A 111 -11.43 31.85 -1.62
CA ALA A 111 -11.42 30.56 -2.33
C ALA A 111 -11.41 30.76 -3.86
N VAL A 112 -12.18 31.75 -4.34
CA VAL A 112 -12.20 32.13 -5.76
C VAL A 112 -10.83 32.67 -6.18
N LEU A 113 -10.24 33.54 -5.37
CA LEU A 113 -8.91 34.11 -5.62
C LEU A 113 -7.85 33.00 -5.76
N THR A 114 -7.82 32.05 -4.82
CA THR A 114 -6.89 30.90 -4.88
C THR A 114 -7.04 30.11 -6.17
N GLN A 115 -8.28 29.77 -6.58
CA GLN A 115 -8.50 29.03 -7.83
C GLN A 115 -8.05 29.80 -9.07
N LEU A 116 -8.19 31.13 -9.09
CA LEU A 116 -7.72 31.97 -10.19
C LEU A 116 -6.20 32.14 -10.20
N CYS A 117 -5.53 32.21 -9.04
CA CYS A 117 -4.07 32.20 -8.97
C CYS A 117 -3.50 30.87 -9.51
N LEU A 118 -4.11 29.74 -9.15
CA LEU A 118 -3.73 28.42 -9.67
C LEU A 118 -4.01 28.32 -11.19
N ALA A 119 -5.15 28.82 -11.66
CA ALA A 119 -5.45 28.89 -13.09
C ALA A 119 -4.43 29.74 -13.87
N LEU A 120 -3.94 30.85 -13.29
CA LEU A 120 -2.92 31.68 -13.90
C LEU A 120 -1.55 31.00 -13.91
N ALA A 121 -1.18 30.28 -12.85
CA ALA A 121 0.04 29.46 -12.81
C ALA A 121 -0.02 28.35 -13.88
N ASP A 122 -1.12 27.61 -13.95
CA ASP A 122 -1.37 26.58 -14.97
C ASP A 122 -1.28 27.15 -16.40
N LEU A 123 -1.78 28.37 -16.61
CA LEU A 123 -1.70 29.06 -17.90
C LEU A 123 -0.27 29.50 -18.22
N ALA A 124 0.45 30.05 -17.24
CA ALA A 124 1.84 30.49 -17.41
C ALA A 124 2.74 29.33 -17.83
N LEU A 125 2.63 28.19 -17.14
CA LEU A 125 3.37 26.96 -17.45
C LEU A 125 3.05 26.37 -18.84
N GLN A 126 1.92 26.76 -19.44
CA GLN A 126 1.51 26.29 -20.77
C GLN A 126 1.61 27.37 -21.85
N MET A 127 2.09 28.57 -21.52
CA MET A 127 2.18 29.72 -22.42
C MET A 127 3.62 30.26 -22.50
N PRO A 128 4.51 29.63 -23.31
CA PRO A 128 5.91 30.05 -23.42
C PRO A 128 6.11 31.50 -23.90
N ASP A 129 5.14 32.04 -24.63
CA ASP A 129 5.18 33.41 -25.13
C ASP A 129 4.95 34.47 -24.03
N TRP A 130 4.46 34.05 -22.84
CA TRP A 130 4.33 34.93 -21.69
C TRP A 130 5.66 34.99 -20.94
N VAL A 131 6.53 35.92 -21.37
CA VAL A 131 7.84 36.17 -20.76
C VAL A 131 7.70 37.16 -19.58
N GLU A 132 8.68 37.18 -18.67
CA GLU A 132 8.74 38.10 -17.51
C GLU A 132 7.51 37.99 -16.59
N VAL A 133 6.97 36.78 -16.42
CA VAL A 133 5.72 36.54 -15.67
C VAL A 133 5.83 37.04 -14.23
N VAL A 134 6.91 36.65 -13.55
CA VAL A 134 7.14 37.01 -12.14
C VAL A 134 7.26 38.52 -11.99
N ARG A 135 8.16 39.15 -12.75
CA ARG A 135 8.36 40.60 -12.74
C ARG A 135 7.09 41.39 -13.06
N GLY A 136 6.35 40.98 -14.09
CA GLY A 136 5.09 41.62 -14.46
C GLY A 136 4.02 41.52 -13.37
N MET A 137 3.98 40.41 -12.63
CA MET A 137 3.10 40.25 -11.47
C MET A 137 3.55 41.12 -10.29
N ILE A 138 4.86 41.22 -10.02
CA ILE A 138 5.43 42.09 -8.99
C ILE A 138 5.10 43.56 -9.27
N ASP A 139 5.34 44.03 -10.51
CA ASP A 139 5.08 45.41 -10.91
C ASP A 139 3.59 45.78 -10.77
N ARG A 140 2.69 44.81 -11.03
CA ARG A 140 1.24 45.05 -11.02
C ARG A 140 0.61 44.98 -9.63
N PHE A 141 1.04 44.06 -8.78
CA PHE A 141 0.36 43.75 -7.51
C PHE A 141 1.24 43.88 -6.27
N GLY A 142 2.56 44.06 -6.43
CA GLY A 142 3.54 44.05 -5.33
C GLY A 142 3.72 45.36 -4.59
N GLN A 143 3.29 46.50 -5.13
CA GLN A 143 3.52 47.82 -4.52
C GLN A 143 2.44 48.25 -3.49
N ASP A 144 1.27 47.61 -3.50
CA ASP A 144 0.14 47.95 -2.62
C ASP A 144 -0.20 46.78 -1.68
N PRO A 145 -0.18 46.98 -0.34
CA PRO A 145 -0.63 45.99 0.64
C PRO A 145 -2.05 45.45 0.39
N SER A 146 -2.93 46.20 -0.27
CA SER A 146 -4.29 45.74 -0.59
C SER A 146 -4.32 44.66 -1.68
N THR A 147 -3.31 44.61 -2.56
CA THR A 147 -3.23 43.67 -3.69
C THR A 147 -2.15 42.61 -3.53
N VAL A 148 -1.23 42.77 -2.58
CA VAL A 148 -0.09 41.85 -2.41
C VAL A 148 -0.50 40.38 -2.21
N ILE A 149 -1.67 40.12 -1.62
CA ILE A 149 -2.16 38.75 -1.43
C ILE A 149 -2.41 38.03 -2.77
N ILE A 150 -2.69 38.78 -3.84
CA ILE A 150 -2.80 38.26 -5.20
C ILE A 150 -1.42 37.81 -5.69
N LEU A 151 -0.41 38.68 -5.50
CA LEU A 151 0.97 38.40 -5.87
C LEU A 151 1.48 37.15 -5.15
N LEU A 152 1.38 37.12 -3.82
CA LEU A 152 1.84 35.99 -3.01
C LEU A 152 1.10 34.70 -3.38
N GLY A 153 -0.22 34.78 -3.58
CA GLY A 153 -1.01 33.62 -4.03
C GLY A 153 -0.56 33.07 -5.39
N PHE A 154 -0.18 33.94 -6.33
CA PHE A 154 0.35 33.52 -7.62
C PHE A 154 1.79 32.99 -7.53
N LEU A 155 2.66 33.69 -6.81
CA LEU A 155 4.07 33.29 -6.63
C LEU A 155 4.18 31.95 -5.91
N LYS A 156 3.30 31.67 -4.95
CA LYS A 156 3.19 30.34 -4.33
C LYS A 156 2.68 29.28 -5.31
N ALA A 157 1.60 29.59 -6.04
CA ALA A 157 0.99 28.64 -6.96
C ALA A 157 1.89 28.21 -8.12
N LEU A 158 2.74 29.11 -8.63
CA LEU A 158 3.57 28.86 -9.81
C LEU A 158 4.49 27.62 -9.68
N PRO A 159 5.39 27.55 -8.69
CA PRO A 159 6.20 26.36 -8.43
C PRO A 159 5.38 25.14 -7.96
N GLU A 160 4.34 25.33 -7.14
CA GLU A 160 3.48 24.21 -6.70
C GLU A 160 2.80 23.50 -7.88
N GLU A 161 2.32 24.25 -8.86
CA GLU A 161 1.67 23.68 -10.05
C GLU A 161 2.69 23.07 -11.03
N ALA A 162 3.97 23.43 -10.96
CA ALA A 162 5.00 22.73 -11.75
C ALA A 162 5.18 21.26 -11.30
N GLY A 163 4.85 20.95 -10.04
CA GLY A 163 4.77 19.58 -9.52
C GLY A 163 3.45 18.87 -9.83
N ASN A 164 2.49 19.54 -10.46
CA ASN A 164 1.16 18.98 -10.71
C ASN A 164 1.19 18.02 -11.92
N PRO A 165 1.03 16.69 -11.73
CA PRO A 165 1.08 15.71 -12.82
C PRO A 165 -0.08 15.83 -13.82
N ARG A 166 -1.04 16.73 -13.54
CA ARG A 166 -2.22 16.97 -14.37
C ARG A 166 -1.95 17.90 -15.54
N ILE A 167 -0.89 18.72 -15.47
CA ILE A 167 -0.51 19.58 -16.59
C ILE A 167 -0.13 18.70 -17.78
N PRO A 168 -0.62 18.96 -19.01
CA PRO A 168 -0.50 18.08 -20.16
C PRO A 168 0.89 18.11 -20.83
N LEU A 169 1.91 18.44 -20.05
CA LEU A 169 3.31 18.46 -20.41
C LEU A 169 4.03 17.28 -19.73
N SER A 170 5.19 16.87 -20.23
CA SER A 170 6.08 15.96 -19.50
C SER A 170 6.74 16.68 -18.33
N ASN A 171 7.19 15.94 -17.31
CA ASN A 171 7.88 16.54 -16.17
C ASN A 171 9.08 17.39 -16.62
N ASP A 172 9.87 16.90 -17.58
CA ASP A 172 11.01 17.64 -18.13
C ASP A 172 10.58 18.96 -18.81
N GLU A 173 9.47 18.94 -19.56
CA GLU A 173 8.92 20.15 -20.21
C GLU A 173 8.38 21.15 -19.19
N VAL A 174 7.71 20.70 -18.12
CA VAL A 174 7.19 21.57 -17.06
C VAL A 174 8.34 22.19 -16.28
N GLN A 175 9.36 21.41 -15.91
CA GLN A 175 10.52 21.91 -15.19
C GLN A 175 11.31 22.90 -16.04
N ALA A 176 11.55 22.59 -17.33
CA ALA A 176 12.17 23.53 -18.25
C ALA A 176 11.37 24.84 -18.39
N MET A 177 10.03 24.75 -18.40
CA MET A 177 9.19 25.93 -18.42
C MET A 177 9.28 26.73 -17.13
N LEU A 178 9.17 26.09 -15.96
CA LEU A 178 9.29 26.75 -14.68
C LEU A 178 10.62 27.51 -14.60
N SER A 179 11.74 26.83 -14.88
CA SER A 179 13.07 27.44 -14.88
C SER A 179 13.18 28.63 -15.85
N LEU A 180 12.51 28.59 -17.01
CA LEU A 180 12.45 29.74 -17.93
C LEU A 180 11.66 30.91 -17.34
N LEU A 181 10.51 30.64 -16.70
CA LEU A 181 9.60 31.65 -16.16
C LEU A 181 10.16 32.35 -14.92
N VAL A 182 10.93 31.64 -14.10
CA VAL A 182 11.49 32.13 -12.83
C VAL A 182 12.97 32.50 -12.93
N SER A 183 13.62 32.22 -14.07
CA SER A 183 15.05 32.53 -14.27
C SER A 183 15.36 33.98 -13.90
N GLY A 184 16.33 34.18 -13.00
CA GLY A 184 16.75 35.50 -12.55
C GLY A 184 15.73 36.25 -11.67
N SER A 185 14.60 35.63 -11.32
CA SER A 185 13.54 36.27 -10.53
C SER A 185 13.71 36.09 -9.01
N ALA A 186 14.62 35.22 -8.56
CA ALA A 186 14.82 34.91 -7.14
C ALA A 186 15.11 36.16 -6.29
N GLU A 187 16.01 37.05 -6.74
CA GLU A 187 16.33 38.29 -6.03
C GLU A 187 15.13 39.25 -5.95
N GLU A 188 14.33 39.35 -7.02
CA GLU A 188 13.13 40.20 -7.05
C GLU A 188 12.06 39.67 -6.09
N VAL A 189 11.82 38.36 -6.09
CA VAL A 189 10.87 37.71 -5.19
C VAL A 189 11.32 37.88 -3.74
N LEU A 190 12.57 37.55 -3.40
CA LEU A 190 13.12 37.74 -2.06
C LEU A 190 13.07 39.21 -1.62
N GLY A 191 13.32 40.15 -2.53
CA GLY A 191 13.20 41.59 -2.28
C GLY A 191 11.77 42.00 -1.87
N VAL A 192 10.75 41.51 -2.58
CA VAL A 192 9.34 41.77 -2.24
C VAL A 192 8.96 41.12 -0.92
N LEU A 193 9.32 39.84 -0.70
CA LEU A 193 9.06 39.14 0.55
C LEU A 193 9.70 39.87 1.74
N THR A 194 10.94 40.32 1.58
CA THR A 194 11.68 41.13 2.59
C THR A 194 10.99 42.47 2.85
N MET A 195 10.55 43.16 1.80
CA MET A 195 9.85 44.44 1.95
C MET A 195 8.59 44.29 2.81
N TYR A 196 7.78 43.25 2.58
CA TYR A 196 6.55 43.03 3.32
C TYR A 196 6.78 42.49 4.73
N ILE A 197 7.82 41.67 4.98
CA ILE A 197 8.10 41.20 6.33
C ILE A 197 8.61 42.33 7.24
N GLN A 198 9.31 43.32 6.68
CA GLN A 198 9.87 44.46 7.43
C GLN A 198 8.92 45.66 7.53
N ALA A 199 7.86 45.70 6.73
CA ALA A 199 6.95 46.84 6.69
C ALA A 199 6.14 46.94 8.01
N THR A 200 6.19 48.12 8.64
CA THR A 200 5.55 48.39 9.95
C THR A 200 4.12 48.91 9.86
N ALA A 201 3.65 49.28 8.66
CA ALA A 201 2.32 49.82 8.42
C ALA A 201 1.64 49.06 7.28
N GLY A 202 0.36 48.71 7.45
CA GLY A 202 -0.47 48.07 6.42
C GLY A 202 -0.25 46.56 6.25
N VAL A 203 0.73 45.96 6.93
CA VAL A 203 0.97 44.51 6.91
C VAL A 203 0.07 43.85 7.95
N THR A 204 -0.68 42.84 7.51
CA THR A 204 -1.50 41.99 8.38
C THR A 204 -0.78 40.68 8.66
N THR A 205 -1.13 40.00 9.75
CA THR A 205 -0.64 38.64 10.04
C THR A 205 -0.86 37.69 8.84
N GLN A 206 -2.00 37.81 8.15
CA GLN A 206 -2.29 36.99 6.97
C GLN A 206 -1.28 37.22 5.82
N ILE A 207 -0.80 38.46 5.65
CA ILE A 207 0.24 38.77 4.66
C ILE A 207 1.57 38.12 5.10
N GLN A 208 1.93 38.19 6.37
CA GLN A 208 3.14 37.56 6.91
C GLN A 208 3.11 36.03 6.74
N ILE A 209 1.97 35.38 7.03
CA ILE A 209 1.75 33.95 6.77
C ILE A 209 1.96 33.66 5.29
N SER A 210 1.34 34.44 4.39
CA SER A 210 1.49 34.24 2.94
C SER A 210 2.91 34.52 2.44
N VAL A 211 3.69 35.38 3.10
CA VAL A 211 5.12 35.57 2.83
C VAL A 211 5.90 34.30 3.15
N PHE A 212 5.69 33.69 4.32
CA PHE A 212 6.35 32.44 4.69
C PHE A 212 5.92 31.26 3.80
N GLU A 213 4.62 31.13 3.49
CA GLU A 213 4.13 30.10 2.57
C GLU A 213 4.70 30.25 1.16
N THR A 214 4.88 31.49 0.67
CA THR A 214 5.51 31.74 -0.63
C THR A 214 6.99 31.38 -0.59
N LEU A 215 7.71 31.78 0.47
CA LEU A 215 9.12 31.45 0.64
C LEU A 215 9.35 29.94 0.64
N ARG A 216 8.54 29.21 1.42
CA ARG A 216 8.54 27.75 1.47
C ARG A 216 8.40 27.13 0.09
N SER A 217 7.40 27.56 -0.67
CA SER A 217 7.10 27.03 -1.99
C SER A 217 8.26 27.21 -2.98
N TRP A 218 8.98 28.34 -2.90
CA TRP A 218 10.15 28.62 -3.72
C TRP A 218 11.40 27.85 -3.27
N LEU A 219 11.55 27.60 -1.96
CA LEU A 219 12.61 26.74 -1.40
C LEU A 219 12.44 25.30 -1.89
N GLN A 220 11.25 24.72 -1.71
CA GLN A 220 10.95 23.34 -2.13
C GLN A 220 11.10 23.10 -3.64
N ALA A 221 10.90 24.14 -4.45
CA ALA A 221 11.11 24.07 -5.89
C ALA A 221 12.59 24.20 -6.31
N GLY A 222 13.49 24.54 -5.39
CA GLY A 222 14.91 24.79 -5.66
C GLY A 222 15.20 26.11 -6.39
N GLU A 223 14.20 26.99 -6.53
CA GLU A 223 14.33 28.27 -7.24
C GLU A 223 14.90 29.39 -6.36
N VAL A 224 14.80 29.22 -5.04
CA VAL A 224 15.50 30.03 -4.03
C VAL A 224 16.40 29.11 -3.23
N MET A 225 17.68 29.48 -3.12
CA MET A 225 18.64 28.74 -2.30
C MET A 225 18.60 29.22 -0.84
N ALA A 226 18.85 28.30 0.10
CA ALA A 226 18.96 28.64 1.53
C ALA A 226 20.00 29.73 1.82
N SER A 227 21.11 29.75 1.05
CA SER A 227 22.16 30.79 1.15
C SER A 227 21.65 32.18 0.80
N GLN A 228 20.76 32.30 -0.20
CA GLN A 228 20.13 33.55 -0.57
C GLN A 228 19.18 34.01 0.54
N VAL A 229 18.37 33.12 1.10
CA VAL A 229 17.47 33.44 2.23
C VAL A 229 18.27 33.93 3.44
N ALA A 230 19.36 33.23 3.80
CA ALA A 230 20.24 33.57 4.92
C ALA A 230 20.98 34.90 4.78
N SER A 231 20.98 35.49 3.59
CA SER A 231 21.52 36.83 3.31
C SER A 231 20.48 37.95 3.48
N THR A 232 19.21 37.59 3.67
CA THR A 232 18.09 38.52 3.81
C THR A 232 17.54 38.55 5.25
N PRO A 233 16.84 39.62 5.64
CA PRO A 233 16.10 39.69 6.91
C PRO A 233 15.02 38.61 7.10
N LEU A 234 14.62 37.89 6.05
CA LEU A 234 13.64 36.80 6.14
C LEU A 234 14.12 35.67 7.05
N PHE A 235 15.44 35.43 7.11
CA PHE A 235 16.04 34.41 7.97
C PHE A 235 15.80 34.71 9.46
N ASP A 236 16.12 35.93 9.92
CA ASP A 236 15.88 36.29 11.32
C ASP A 236 14.37 36.37 11.61
N ALA A 237 13.59 36.87 10.66
CA ALA A 237 12.14 37.00 10.80
C ALA A 237 11.43 35.65 10.96
N SER A 238 11.90 34.56 10.33
CA SER A 238 11.28 33.24 10.50
C SER A 238 11.46 32.69 11.91
N PHE A 239 12.63 32.88 12.53
CA PHE A 239 12.83 32.52 13.93
C PHE A 239 12.11 33.45 14.89
N ASP A 240 12.13 34.77 14.65
CA ASP A 240 11.49 35.75 15.53
C ASP A 240 9.95 35.59 15.51
N ALA A 241 9.38 35.10 14.41
CA ALA A 241 7.96 34.79 14.29
C ALA A 241 7.50 33.63 15.20
N LEU A 242 8.42 32.78 15.69
CA LEU A 242 8.07 31.71 16.63
C LEU A 242 7.49 32.24 17.94
N VAL A 243 7.72 33.50 18.32
CA VAL A 243 7.12 34.07 19.55
C VAL A 243 5.60 34.31 19.38
N SER A 244 5.11 34.48 18.14
CA SER A 244 3.72 34.85 17.85
C SER A 244 2.81 33.63 17.68
N ASP A 245 1.72 33.55 18.46
CA ASP A 245 0.72 32.47 18.33
C ASP A 245 0.14 32.36 16.91
N GLN A 246 -0.06 33.50 16.24
CA GLN A 246 -0.71 33.50 14.92
C GLN A 246 0.25 33.16 13.77
N LEU A 247 1.56 33.31 13.98
CA LEU A 247 2.58 33.03 12.96
C LEU A 247 3.31 31.71 13.19
N PHE A 248 3.10 31.08 14.35
CA PHE A 248 3.87 29.94 14.81
C PHE A 248 3.92 28.80 13.80
N ASP A 249 2.77 28.32 13.32
CA ASP A 249 2.71 27.19 12.39
C ASP A 249 3.41 27.50 11.05
N ALA A 250 3.21 28.71 10.52
CA ALA A 250 3.85 29.14 9.28
C ALA A 250 5.37 29.30 9.44
N ALA A 251 5.82 29.76 10.62
CA ALA A 251 7.23 29.87 10.98
C ALA A 251 7.88 28.49 11.15
N VAL A 252 7.20 27.55 11.82
CA VAL A 252 7.65 26.15 11.95
C VAL A 252 7.83 25.52 10.58
N ASP A 253 6.81 25.62 9.72
CA ASP A 253 6.85 25.01 8.38
C ASP A 253 8.02 25.55 7.54
N VAL A 254 8.18 26.89 7.45
CA VAL A 254 9.26 27.48 6.65
C VAL A 254 10.65 27.19 7.22
N LEU A 255 10.78 27.06 8.55
CA LEU A 255 12.05 26.68 9.18
C LEU A 255 12.39 25.21 8.91
N CYS A 256 11.42 24.30 8.96
CA CYS A 256 11.63 22.90 8.59
C CYS A 256 12.11 22.80 7.15
N ASP A 257 11.43 23.44 6.18
CA ASP A 257 11.85 23.39 4.77
C ASP A 257 13.23 24.06 4.58
N LEU A 258 13.49 25.21 5.22
CA LEU A 258 14.81 25.86 5.14
C LEU A 258 15.94 24.97 5.67
N ILE A 259 15.70 24.22 6.76
CA ILE A 259 16.67 23.26 7.31
C ILE A 259 16.84 22.09 6.34
N HIS A 260 15.74 21.55 5.81
CA HIS A 260 15.72 20.44 4.86
C HIS A 260 16.55 20.74 3.60
N GLU A 261 16.42 21.95 3.05
CA GLU A 261 17.20 22.40 1.88
C GLU A 261 18.70 22.54 2.16
N THR A 262 19.13 22.42 3.42
CA THR A 262 20.56 22.42 3.82
C THR A 262 21.10 21.04 4.19
N GLN A 263 20.36 19.97 3.88
CA GLN A 263 20.77 18.59 4.17
C GLN A 263 22.13 18.22 3.55
N GLU A 264 22.45 18.76 2.37
CA GLU A 264 23.79 18.69 1.80
C GLU A 264 24.69 19.73 2.49
N VAL A 265 25.18 19.35 3.67
CA VAL A 265 25.91 20.23 4.59
C VAL A 265 27.17 20.84 3.97
N GLU A 266 27.88 20.07 3.13
CA GLU A 266 29.15 20.51 2.53
C GLU A 266 28.96 21.70 1.57
N ASP A 267 27.80 21.78 0.92
CA ASP A 267 27.44 22.88 0.03
C ASP A 267 26.82 24.08 0.77
N ASN A 268 26.37 23.88 2.02
CA ASN A 268 25.59 24.84 2.80
C ASN A 268 26.25 25.30 4.12
N VAL A 269 27.56 25.09 4.28
CA VAL A 269 28.30 25.30 5.54
C VAL A 269 27.99 26.64 6.23
N GLU A 270 27.99 27.74 5.49
CA GLU A 270 27.75 29.08 6.05
C GLU A 270 26.33 29.25 6.61
N VAL A 271 25.34 28.62 5.97
CA VAL A 271 23.93 28.67 6.40
C VAL A 271 23.73 27.77 7.61
N VAL A 272 24.29 26.56 7.58
CA VAL A 272 24.23 25.60 8.70
C VAL A 272 24.86 26.20 9.96
N GLN A 273 25.99 26.92 9.82
CA GLN A 273 26.62 27.65 10.93
C GLN A 273 25.74 28.75 11.55
N LYS A 274 24.78 29.29 10.81
CA LYS A 274 23.78 30.24 11.33
C LYS A 274 22.57 29.52 11.94
N ILE A 275 22.10 28.43 11.32
CA ILE A 275 20.93 27.66 11.76
C ILE A 275 21.18 26.99 13.11
N VAL A 276 22.29 26.24 13.23
CA VAL A 276 22.56 25.37 14.39
C VAL A 276 22.46 26.14 15.73
N PRO A 277 23.10 27.31 15.91
CA PRO A 277 22.97 28.07 17.16
C PRO A 277 21.54 28.54 17.45
N ARG A 278 20.77 28.92 16.42
CA ARG A 278 19.38 29.37 16.57
C ARG A 278 18.47 28.20 16.98
N VAL A 279 18.65 27.01 16.41
CA VAL A 279 17.89 25.81 16.77
C VAL A 279 18.24 25.36 18.19
N ILE A 280 19.53 25.32 18.57
CA ILE A 280 19.94 24.99 19.94
C ILE A 280 19.34 25.97 20.96
N ALA A 281 19.22 27.25 20.60
CA ALA A 281 18.60 28.27 21.45
C ALA A 281 17.09 28.08 21.66
N LEU A 282 16.43 27.17 20.94
CA LEU A 282 15.02 26.82 21.16
C LEU A 282 14.83 25.88 22.36
N ARG A 283 15.87 25.18 22.83
CA ARG A 283 15.75 24.22 23.93
C ARG A 283 15.06 24.78 25.19
N PRO A 284 15.37 25.99 25.70
CA PRO A 284 14.67 26.53 26.86
C PRO A 284 13.17 26.75 26.64
N GLN A 285 12.72 26.88 25.38
CA GLN A 285 11.30 27.03 25.04
C GLN A 285 10.51 25.74 25.26
N LEU A 286 11.17 24.57 25.23
CA LEU A 286 10.53 23.29 25.55
C LEU A 286 10.06 23.24 27.00
N GLU A 287 10.86 23.76 27.94
CA GLU A 287 10.46 23.83 29.36
C GLU A 287 9.45 24.96 29.60
N GLU A 288 9.63 26.12 28.95
CA GLU A 288 8.71 27.27 29.08
C GLU A 288 7.29 26.92 28.62
N HIS A 289 7.16 26.16 27.53
CA HIS A 289 5.88 25.79 26.92
C HIS A 289 5.44 24.35 27.19
N LYS A 290 5.99 23.67 28.20
CA LYS A 290 5.70 22.24 28.46
C LYS A 290 4.23 21.88 28.73
N GLU A 291 3.38 22.87 29.01
CA GLU A 291 1.94 22.70 29.23
C GLU A 291 1.13 23.00 27.94
N ASP A 292 1.79 23.34 26.83
CA ASP A 292 1.20 23.66 25.53
C ASP A 292 1.68 22.65 24.47
N PRO A 293 0.91 21.55 24.25
CA PRO A 293 1.29 20.49 23.32
C PRO A 293 1.48 20.97 21.87
N ASP A 294 0.72 21.98 21.43
CA ASP A 294 0.82 22.47 20.06
C ASP A 294 2.14 23.21 19.84
N ARG A 295 2.57 24.01 20.83
CA ARG A 295 3.90 24.64 20.83
C ARG A 295 5.02 23.62 20.88
N ILE A 296 4.93 22.64 21.77
CA ILE A 296 5.94 21.56 21.87
C ILE A 296 6.03 20.77 20.57
N ARG A 297 4.90 20.47 19.93
CA ARG A 297 4.87 19.80 18.62
C ARG A 297 5.63 20.61 17.57
N GLY A 298 5.40 21.92 17.48
CA GLY A 298 6.10 22.79 16.54
C GLY A 298 7.61 22.85 16.76
N TYR A 299 8.04 23.04 18.02
CA TYR A 299 9.48 23.03 18.35
C TYR A 299 10.13 21.67 18.10
N CYS A 300 9.44 20.58 18.46
CA CYS A 300 9.91 19.23 18.20
C CYS A 300 10.17 19.00 16.71
N ARG A 301 9.27 19.46 15.81
CA ARG A 301 9.46 19.35 14.36
C ARG A 301 10.75 20.05 13.89
N ILE A 302 10.99 21.30 14.32
CA ILE A 302 12.19 22.05 13.92
C ILE A 302 13.47 21.37 14.42
N ILE A 303 13.49 20.97 15.68
CA ILE A 303 14.67 20.38 16.33
C ILE A 303 14.98 19.00 15.73
N CYS A 304 13.96 18.18 15.48
CA CYS A 304 14.13 16.87 14.82
C CYS A 304 14.59 17.02 13.37
N GLU A 305 14.02 17.92 12.58
CA GLU A 305 14.46 18.18 11.20
C GLU A 305 15.95 18.54 11.16
N ALA A 306 16.40 19.41 12.08
CA ALA A 306 17.82 19.75 12.21
C ALA A 306 18.68 18.55 12.62
N GLY A 307 18.21 17.73 13.56
CA GLY A 307 18.90 16.50 13.96
C GLY A 307 19.08 15.52 12.81
N GLU A 308 18.04 15.33 11.99
CA GLU A 308 18.00 14.40 10.86
C GLU A 308 18.88 14.86 9.71
N CYS A 309 18.82 16.16 9.37
CA CYS A 309 19.67 16.77 8.34
C CYS A 309 21.15 16.79 8.75
N TYR A 310 21.45 17.00 10.04
CA TYR A 310 22.83 17.23 10.51
C TYR A 310 23.43 16.04 11.28
N LYS A 311 22.86 14.84 11.16
CA LYS A 311 23.35 13.60 11.81
C LYS A 311 24.84 13.31 11.55
N ASP A 312 25.33 13.57 10.33
CA ASP A 312 26.75 13.39 10.00
C ASP A 312 27.65 14.39 10.73
N LEU A 313 27.17 15.62 10.96
CA LEU A 313 27.86 16.59 11.80
C LEU A 313 27.84 16.16 13.26
N ILE A 314 26.74 15.58 13.75
CA ILE A 314 26.65 15.05 15.12
C ILE A 314 27.69 13.95 15.30
N ALA A 315 27.85 13.06 14.32
CA ALA A 315 28.85 12.00 14.36
C ALA A 315 30.30 12.53 14.32
N ARG A 316 30.58 13.58 13.55
CA ARG A 316 31.93 14.18 13.42
C ARG A 316 32.29 15.11 14.59
N HIS A 317 31.31 15.80 15.16
CA HIS A 317 31.47 16.83 16.20
C HIS A 317 30.47 16.63 17.35
N PRO A 318 30.52 15.49 18.05
CA PRO A 318 29.49 15.11 19.03
C PRO A 318 29.39 16.07 20.21
N GLN A 319 30.49 16.71 20.62
CA GLN A 319 30.49 17.65 21.74
C GLN A 319 29.78 18.96 21.39
N ASP A 320 29.96 19.47 20.17
CA ASP A 320 29.40 20.75 19.74
C ASP A 320 27.89 20.66 19.52
N LEU A 321 27.42 19.51 19.01
CA LEU A 321 26.00 19.27 18.73
C LEU A 321 25.27 18.45 19.80
N LEU A 322 25.93 18.10 20.91
CA LEU A 322 25.28 17.44 22.04
C LEU A 322 24.00 18.16 22.52
N PRO A 323 23.94 19.50 22.62
CA PRO A 323 22.72 20.20 23.02
C PRO A 323 21.53 19.96 22.10
N LEU A 324 21.76 19.74 20.79
CA LEU A 324 20.72 19.42 19.83
C LEU A 324 20.15 18.02 20.12
N VAL A 325 21.01 17.02 20.30
CA VAL A 325 20.60 15.65 20.65
C VAL A 325 19.84 15.61 21.98
N GLN A 326 20.30 16.39 22.97
CA GLN A 326 19.62 16.51 24.26
C GLN A 326 18.22 17.14 24.14
N SER A 327 18.04 18.12 23.24
CA SER A 327 16.74 18.73 23.00
C SER A 327 15.76 17.72 22.39
N ILE A 328 16.24 16.87 21.48
CA ILE A 328 15.41 15.79 20.91
C ILE A 328 15.07 14.73 21.97
N ALA A 329 16.00 14.44 22.89
CA ALA A 329 15.73 13.56 24.04
C ALA A 329 14.66 14.14 24.99
N GLU A 330 14.64 15.45 25.21
CA GLU A 330 13.58 16.13 25.97
C GLU A 330 12.22 16.00 25.27
N CYS A 331 12.17 16.15 23.94
CA CYS A 331 10.95 15.90 23.16
C CYS A 331 10.48 14.44 23.25
N ALA A 332 11.40 13.47 23.21
CA ALA A 332 11.07 12.06 23.35
C ALA A 332 10.54 11.71 24.76
N ALA A 333 10.94 12.47 25.78
CA ALA A 333 10.48 12.33 27.16
C ALA A 333 9.15 13.05 27.45
N TYR A 334 8.59 13.75 26.48
CA TYR A 334 7.33 14.48 26.64
C TYR A 334 6.16 13.51 26.89
N PRO A 335 5.22 13.83 27.81
CA PRO A 335 4.14 12.90 28.19
C PRO A 335 3.07 12.70 27.11
N ASP A 336 2.92 13.64 26.17
CA ASP A 336 1.97 13.48 25.06
C ASP A 336 2.52 12.54 23.99
N LEU A 337 1.90 11.36 23.92
CA LEU A 337 2.27 10.28 23.01
C LEU A 337 2.04 10.62 21.53
N ASP A 338 1.28 11.67 21.20
CA ASP A 338 1.13 12.12 19.81
C ASP A 338 2.35 12.88 19.29
N ILE A 339 3.21 13.37 20.20
CA ILE A 339 4.41 14.16 19.85
C ILE A 339 5.65 13.27 19.78
N VAL A 340 5.78 12.31 20.69
CA VAL A 340 6.96 11.42 20.80
C VAL A 340 7.38 10.78 19.44
N PRO A 341 6.46 10.33 18.56
CA PRO A 341 6.81 9.74 17.25
C PRO A 341 7.60 10.64 16.31
N ILE A 342 7.52 11.97 16.47
CA ILE A 342 8.27 12.93 15.65
C ILE A 342 9.79 12.68 15.83
N THR A 343 10.21 12.14 16.97
CA THR A 343 11.62 11.88 17.28
C THR A 343 12.16 10.56 16.71
N PHE A 344 11.31 9.64 16.26
CA PHE A 344 11.73 8.26 15.95
C PHE A 344 12.66 8.18 14.74
N ASN A 345 12.40 8.94 13.67
CA ASN A 345 13.27 8.91 12.48
C ASN A 345 14.68 9.43 12.81
N PHE A 346 14.80 10.47 13.62
CA PHE A 346 16.08 10.92 14.16
C PHE A 346 16.83 9.80 14.90
N TRP A 347 16.19 9.11 15.84
CA TRP A 347 16.87 8.06 16.62
C TRP A 347 17.35 6.90 15.75
N TYR A 348 16.54 6.47 14.79
CA TYR A 348 16.89 5.45 13.82
C TYR A 348 18.07 5.88 12.93
N THR A 349 17.98 7.07 12.34
CA THR A 349 19.00 7.57 11.41
C THR A 349 20.32 7.87 12.11
N LEU A 350 20.31 8.42 13.32
CA LEU A 350 21.52 8.65 14.11
C LEU A 350 22.15 7.31 14.54
N ALA A 351 21.36 6.33 14.97
CA ALA A 351 21.87 5.01 15.33
C ALA A 351 22.57 4.33 14.15
N THR A 352 21.94 4.39 12.98
CA THR A 352 22.51 3.86 11.73
C THR A 352 23.80 4.59 11.33
N THR A 353 23.86 5.91 11.55
CA THR A 353 25.03 6.75 11.18
C THR A 353 26.24 6.47 12.08
N LEU A 354 26.00 6.31 13.39
CA LEU A 354 27.07 5.99 14.36
C LEU A 354 27.55 4.53 14.25
N GLY A 355 26.68 3.64 13.75
CA GLY A 355 26.97 2.22 13.56
C GLY A 355 26.91 1.40 14.85
N GLN A 356 27.03 0.08 14.72
CA GLN A 356 26.91 -0.85 15.84
C GLN A 356 28.02 -0.67 16.87
N GLN A 357 27.66 -0.53 18.15
CA GLN A 357 28.57 -0.49 19.31
C GLN A 357 29.85 0.33 19.05
N PRO A 358 29.72 1.65 18.82
CA PRO A 358 30.86 2.48 18.46
C PRO A 358 31.88 2.52 19.60
N SER A 359 33.17 2.45 19.23
CA SER A 359 34.28 2.40 20.18
C SER A 359 34.93 3.76 20.49
N ASP A 360 34.49 4.82 19.82
CA ASP A 360 35.01 6.18 20.04
C ASP A 360 34.51 6.74 21.40
N PRO A 361 35.41 7.02 22.36
CA PRO A 361 35.02 7.61 23.65
C PRO A 361 34.34 8.98 23.53
N SER A 362 34.53 9.71 22.43
CA SER A 362 33.90 11.00 22.20
C SER A 362 32.37 10.92 22.11
N LEU A 363 31.84 9.74 21.74
CA LEU A 363 30.42 9.47 21.60
C LEU A 363 29.74 9.06 22.91
N GLN A 364 30.50 8.84 24.00
CA GLN A 364 29.93 8.38 25.28
C GLN A 364 28.74 9.24 25.77
N PRO A 365 28.77 10.58 25.70
CA PRO A 365 27.62 11.39 26.10
C PRO A 365 26.35 11.13 25.27
N ILE A 366 26.50 10.75 23.99
CA ILE A 366 25.37 10.38 23.13
C ILE A 366 24.88 8.96 23.49
N LEU A 367 25.79 8.02 23.77
CA LEU A 367 25.42 6.69 24.25
C LEU A 367 24.65 6.76 25.58
N ASP A 368 25.03 7.65 26.49
CA ASP A 368 24.31 7.90 27.74
C ASP A 368 22.89 8.46 27.49
N ILE A 369 22.71 9.24 26.42
CA ILE A 369 21.38 9.69 25.97
C ILE A 369 20.56 8.52 25.46
N TYR A 370 21.12 7.60 24.66
CA TYR A 370 20.40 6.40 24.23
C TYR A 370 20.02 5.48 25.40
N GLN A 371 20.87 5.37 26.44
CA GLN A 371 20.51 4.63 27.67
C GLN A 371 19.33 5.29 28.40
N SER A 372 19.32 6.62 28.45
CA SER A 372 18.23 7.39 29.06
C SER A 372 16.94 7.29 28.23
N LEU A 373 17.06 7.38 26.90
CA LEU A 373 15.98 7.19 25.94
C LEU A 373 15.31 5.83 26.11
N GLN A 374 16.11 4.76 26.26
CA GLN A 374 15.57 3.43 26.52
C GLN A 374 14.65 3.43 27.75
N ALA A 375 15.07 4.05 28.85
CA ALA A 375 14.26 4.14 30.07
C ALA A 375 12.98 4.97 29.86
N VAL A 376 13.07 6.06 29.09
CA VAL A 376 11.93 6.90 28.72
C VAL A 376 10.91 6.13 27.88
N ILE A 377 11.36 5.43 26.83
CA ILE A 377 10.47 4.64 25.96
C ILE A 377 9.81 3.51 26.75
N ILE A 378 10.53 2.82 27.64
CA ILE A 378 9.92 1.84 28.55
C ILE A 378 8.90 2.51 29.48
N GLY A 379 9.15 3.74 29.93
CA GLY A 379 8.18 4.56 30.64
C GLY A 379 6.87 4.75 29.86
N HIS A 380 6.97 5.15 28.59
CA HIS A 380 5.80 5.37 27.74
C HIS A 380 5.06 4.08 27.33
N LEU A 381 5.68 2.91 27.50
CA LEU A 381 5.04 1.61 27.26
C LEU A 381 4.09 1.16 28.38
N HIS A 382 4.03 1.88 29.51
CA HIS A 382 3.11 1.56 30.60
C HIS A 382 1.66 1.69 30.13
N PHE A 383 0.87 0.66 30.39
CA PHE A 383 -0.57 0.81 30.26
C PHE A 383 -1.07 1.92 31.18
N PRO A 384 -2.18 2.59 30.80
CA PRO A 384 -2.91 3.48 31.67
C PRO A 384 -3.27 2.84 33.01
N ALA A 385 -3.51 3.67 34.01
CA ALA A 385 -3.90 3.19 35.33
C ALA A 385 -5.29 2.53 35.28
N ASP A 386 -5.55 1.57 36.16
CA ASP A 386 -6.81 0.79 36.13
C ASP A 386 -8.08 1.64 36.34
N ASP A 387 -7.93 2.86 36.89
CA ASP A 387 -9.00 3.84 37.10
C ASP A 387 -9.26 4.76 35.88
N GLU A 388 -8.38 4.73 34.89
CA GLU A 388 -8.46 5.54 33.67
C GLU A 388 -9.31 4.82 32.60
N HIS A 389 -10.46 5.40 32.25
CA HIS A 389 -11.36 4.79 31.27
C HIS A 389 -10.91 5.11 29.86
N GLN A 390 -10.49 4.08 29.11
CA GLN A 390 -10.21 4.20 27.69
C GLN A 390 -11.36 3.67 26.83
N THR A 391 -11.64 4.39 25.75
CA THR A 391 -12.47 3.92 24.64
C THR A 391 -11.80 2.74 23.92
N ALA A 392 -12.57 1.99 23.13
CA ALA A 392 -12.01 0.90 22.33
C ALA A 392 -10.98 1.39 21.29
N GLN A 393 -11.18 2.59 20.74
CA GLN A 393 -10.29 3.20 19.77
C GLN A 393 -8.93 3.57 20.41
N GLU A 394 -8.94 4.24 21.56
CA GLU A 394 -7.71 4.63 22.27
C GLU A 394 -6.87 3.40 22.66
N ARG A 395 -7.52 2.27 23.00
CA ARG A 395 -6.81 1.01 23.28
C ARG A 395 -6.10 0.45 22.04
N ASP A 396 -6.73 0.56 20.88
CA ASP A 396 -6.17 0.06 19.61
C ASP A 396 -5.05 0.97 19.09
N GLU A 397 -5.25 2.28 19.19
CA GLU A 397 -4.22 3.30 18.92
C GLU A 397 -3.00 3.10 19.83
N PHE A 398 -3.22 2.90 21.13
CA PHE A 398 -2.13 2.61 22.07
C PHE A 398 -1.41 1.30 21.74
N ARG A 399 -2.14 0.24 21.36
CA ARG A 399 -1.51 -1.03 20.94
C ARG A 399 -0.61 -0.83 19.72
N THR A 400 -1.09 -0.12 18.69
CA THR A 400 -0.33 0.20 17.48
C THR A 400 0.90 1.06 17.82
N PHE A 401 0.72 2.01 18.73
CA PHE A 401 1.77 2.88 19.21
C PHE A 401 2.89 2.13 19.95
N ARG A 402 2.55 1.18 20.83
CA ARG A 402 3.55 0.33 21.52
C ARG A 402 4.42 -0.45 20.54
N HIS A 403 3.87 -0.90 19.41
CA HIS A 403 4.66 -1.56 18.37
C HIS A 403 5.66 -0.60 17.71
N ARG A 404 5.25 0.63 17.40
CA ARG A 404 6.15 1.67 16.86
C ARG A 404 7.28 2.04 17.83
N MET A 405 6.97 2.19 19.11
CA MET A 405 7.98 2.42 20.16
C MET A 405 8.99 1.27 20.29
N GLY A 406 8.54 0.04 20.02
CA GLY A 406 9.39 -1.13 19.98
C GLY A 406 10.55 -1.02 18.99
N ASP A 407 10.40 -0.26 17.90
CA ASP A 407 11.47 -0.05 16.91
C ASP A 407 12.57 0.87 17.45
N THR A 408 12.22 1.96 18.15
CA THR A 408 13.20 2.83 18.82
C THR A 408 14.00 2.09 19.90
N LEU A 409 13.41 1.08 20.56
CA LEU A 409 14.16 0.22 21.47
C LEU A 409 15.19 -0.66 20.74
N LYS A 410 14.90 -1.11 19.52
CA LYS A 410 15.88 -1.82 18.67
C LYS A 410 17.00 -0.89 18.24
N ASP A 411 16.70 0.37 17.92
CA ASP A 411 17.72 1.37 17.62
C ASP A 411 18.67 1.59 18.81
N CYS A 412 18.13 1.55 20.04
CA CYS A 412 18.94 1.56 21.26
C CYS A 412 19.83 0.30 21.36
N CYS A 413 19.28 -0.89 21.09
CA CYS A 413 20.06 -2.14 21.05
C CYS A 413 21.17 -2.12 20.00
N HIS A 414 20.92 -1.52 18.83
CA HIS A 414 21.91 -1.42 17.76
C HIS A 414 23.18 -0.69 18.23
N LEU A 415 23.00 0.42 18.96
CA LEU A 415 24.12 1.22 19.46
C LEU A 415 24.74 0.67 20.75
N LEU A 416 23.91 0.31 21.72
CA LEU A 416 24.38 -0.05 23.07
C LEU A 416 24.76 -1.54 23.16
N GLY A 417 24.17 -2.37 22.30
CA GLY A 417 24.20 -3.82 22.40
C GLY A 417 23.03 -4.38 23.21
N ALA A 418 22.52 -5.51 22.75
CA ALA A 418 21.45 -6.25 23.41
C ALA A 418 21.68 -6.52 24.91
N PRO A 419 22.87 -6.94 25.39
CA PRO A 419 23.07 -7.22 26.82
C PRO A 419 22.81 -6.00 27.72
N ILE A 420 23.28 -4.81 27.31
CA ILE A 420 23.07 -3.57 28.07
C ILE A 420 21.58 -3.25 28.14
N CYS A 421 20.90 -3.32 27.00
CA CYS A 421 19.48 -3.01 26.91
C CYS A 421 18.59 -4.01 27.67
N LEU A 422 18.85 -5.31 27.53
CA LEU A 422 18.13 -6.36 28.27
C LEU A 422 18.35 -6.24 29.77
N LYS A 423 19.59 -5.98 30.19
CA LYS A 423 19.92 -5.80 31.61
C LYS A 423 19.15 -4.61 32.18
N ARG A 424 19.02 -3.51 31.43
CA ARG A 424 18.22 -2.35 31.88
C ARG A 424 16.76 -2.73 32.12
N SER A 425 16.13 -3.47 31.21
CA SER A 425 14.76 -3.95 31.39
C SER A 425 14.65 -4.93 32.56
N TYR A 426 15.65 -5.80 32.75
CA TYR A 426 15.72 -6.74 33.88
C TYR A 426 15.80 -6.00 35.23
N ASP A 427 16.70 -5.02 35.35
CA ASP A 427 16.88 -4.22 36.57
C ASP A 427 15.58 -3.49 36.94
N LEU A 428 14.83 -2.96 35.97
CA LEU A 428 13.52 -2.33 36.22
C LEU A 428 12.50 -3.30 36.83
N ILE A 429 12.47 -4.56 36.38
CA ILE A 429 11.59 -5.59 36.94
C ILE A 429 12.03 -5.96 38.36
N VAL A 430 13.33 -6.12 38.58
CA VAL A 430 13.87 -6.42 39.93
C VAL A 430 13.54 -5.31 40.92
N ASP A 431 13.70 -4.05 40.51
CA ASP A 431 13.36 -2.88 41.31
C ASP A 431 11.86 -2.82 41.62
N ALA A 432 11.00 -3.14 40.64
CA ALA A 432 9.56 -3.25 40.86
C ALA A 432 9.22 -4.37 41.87
N MET A 433 9.77 -5.57 41.69
CA MET A 433 9.55 -6.70 42.61
C MET A 433 10.05 -6.45 44.04
N GLY A 434 11.01 -5.53 44.22
CA GLY A 434 11.48 -5.09 45.54
C GLY A 434 10.49 -4.18 46.30
N LYS A 435 9.48 -3.63 45.64
CA LYS A 435 8.44 -2.78 46.26
C LYS A 435 7.44 -3.63 47.05
N SER A 436 6.87 -3.07 48.12
CA SER A 436 5.86 -3.78 48.92
C SER A 436 4.54 -4.06 48.19
N SER A 437 4.23 -3.28 47.14
CA SER A 437 3.04 -3.41 46.32
C SER A 437 3.33 -2.86 44.91
N PRO A 438 4.05 -3.60 44.06
CA PRO A 438 4.31 -3.16 42.69
C PRO A 438 3.02 -3.06 41.88
N LYS A 439 2.95 -2.04 41.02
CA LYS A 439 1.90 -1.99 40.00
C LYS A 439 2.28 -2.98 38.89
N TRP A 440 1.30 -3.69 38.35
CA TRP A 440 1.57 -4.69 37.31
C TRP A 440 2.18 -4.08 36.04
N GLN A 441 1.84 -2.82 35.74
CA GLN A 441 2.39 -2.05 34.63
C GLN A 441 3.91 -1.85 34.73
N GLU A 442 4.44 -1.71 35.96
CA GLU A 442 5.89 -1.55 36.20
C GLU A 442 6.69 -2.84 35.91
N ILE A 443 6.00 -3.98 35.81
CA ILE A 443 6.57 -5.28 35.46
C ILE A 443 6.30 -5.59 33.98
N GLU A 444 5.08 -5.32 33.51
CA GLU A 444 4.66 -5.64 32.14
C GLU A 444 5.39 -4.81 31.08
N ALA A 445 5.57 -3.50 31.29
CA ALA A 445 6.20 -2.64 30.28
C ALA A 445 7.66 -3.04 30.00
N PRO A 446 8.50 -3.32 31.02
CA PRO A 446 9.81 -3.91 30.78
C PRO A 446 9.78 -5.28 30.09
N LEU A 447 8.82 -6.17 30.40
CA LEU A 447 8.68 -7.45 29.68
C LEU A 447 8.35 -7.24 28.20
N PHE A 448 7.44 -6.31 27.90
CA PHE A 448 7.13 -5.93 26.52
C PHE A 448 8.37 -5.37 25.79
N SER A 449 9.19 -4.57 26.48
CA SER A 449 10.43 -4.05 25.92
C SER A 449 11.41 -5.16 25.54
N MET A 450 11.58 -6.18 26.41
CA MET A 450 12.43 -7.35 26.13
C MET A 450 11.94 -8.07 24.87
N ARG A 451 10.64 -8.37 24.80
CA ARG A 451 10.03 -8.99 23.62
C ARG A 451 10.30 -8.17 22.35
N SER A 452 10.13 -6.86 22.41
CA SER A 452 10.32 -5.96 21.26
C SER A 452 11.77 -5.93 20.77
N MET A 453 12.72 -5.93 21.70
CA MET A 453 14.16 -5.95 21.43
C MET A 453 14.68 -7.32 21.01
N GLY A 454 13.90 -8.40 21.18
CA GLY A 454 14.38 -9.77 20.97
C GLY A 454 14.92 -10.10 19.58
N ALA A 455 14.66 -9.28 18.55
CA ALA A 455 15.29 -9.40 17.23
C ALA A 455 16.80 -9.11 17.22
N GLU A 456 17.24 -8.23 18.12
CA GLU A 456 18.62 -7.75 18.20
C GLU A 456 19.49 -8.63 19.13
N VAL A 457 18.88 -9.62 19.77
CA VAL A 457 19.53 -10.45 20.79
C VAL A 457 20.09 -11.69 20.13
N SER A 458 21.39 -11.94 20.35
CA SER A 458 22.02 -13.18 19.90
C SER A 458 21.42 -14.37 20.65
N PRO A 459 21.12 -15.49 19.98
CA PRO A 459 20.74 -16.71 20.67
C PRO A 459 21.91 -17.36 21.46
N ASP A 460 23.14 -16.83 21.37
CA ASP A 460 24.30 -17.20 22.21
C ASP A 460 24.48 -16.29 23.45
N ASP A 461 23.49 -15.47 23.82
CA ASP A 461 23.60 -14.62 25.01
C ASP A 461 23.54 -15.44 26.31
N ASP A 462 24.70 -15.68 26.93
CA ASP A 462 24.81 -16.35 28.23
C ASP A 462 24.98 -15.37 29.40
N GLU A 463 24.89 -14.06 29.13
CA GLU A 463 25.11 -13.02 30.13
C GLU A 463 23.83 -12.65 30.86
N VAL A 464 22.78 -12.28 30.12
CA VAL A 464 21.55 -11.69 30.68
C VAL A 464 20.35 -12.63 30.54
N LEU A 465 20.22 -13.33 29.41
CA LEU A 465 19.07 -14.22 29.17
C LEU A 465 18.88 -15.32 30.24
N PRO A 466 19.92 -16.00 30.76
CA PRO A 466 19.74 -16.97 31.84
C PRO A 466 19.02 -16.37 33.06
N HIS A 467 19.39 -15.15 33.43
CA HIS A 467 18.83 -14.44 34.58
C HIS A 467 17.38 -14.03 34.35
N ILE A 468 17.04 -13.66 33.11
CA ILE A 468 15.65 -13.37 32.70
C ILE A 468 14.83 -14.65 32.79
N MET A 469 15.29 -15.77 32.21
CA MET A 469 14.56 -17.04 32.20
C MET A 469 14.32 -17.59 33.61
N ASP A 470 15.28 -17.44 34.52
CA ASP A 470 15.14 -17.78 35.94
C ASP A 470 14.14 -16.90 36.70
N MET A 471 13.88 -15.68 36.20
CA MET A 471 13.00 -14.70 36.84
C MET A 471 11.53 -14.89 36.44
N LEU A 472 11.24 -15.25 35.17
CA LEU A 472 9.87 -15.36 34.65
C LEU A 472 8.92 -16.21 35.52
N PRO A 473 9.32 -17.39 36.05
CA PRO A 473 8.44 -18.20 36.88
C PRO A 473 8.13 -17.60 38.26
N LYS A 474 8.92 -16.62 38.71
CA LYS A 474 8.82 -15.96 40.02
C LYS A 474 7.93 -14.71 39.98
N LEU A 475 7.49 -14.31 38.79
CA LEU A 475 6.65 -13.12 38.60
C LEU A 475 5.27 -13.28 39.28
N PRO A 476 4.67 -12.17 39.75
CA PRO A 476 3.32 -12.19 40.32
C PRO A 476 2.28 -12.74 39.35
N ASP A 477 1.26 -13.40 39.89
CA ASP A 477 0.16 -13.92 39.09
C ASP A 477 -0.78 -12.78 38.69
N HIS A 478 -0.69 -12.34 37.43
CA HIS A 478 -1.55 -11.32 36.83
C HIS A 478 -1.70 -11.59 35.32
N PRO A 479 -2.92 -11.52 34.73
CA PRO A 479 -3.13 -11.89 33.33
C PRO A 479 -2.22 -11.15 32.34
N LYS A 480 -2.04 -9.84 32.49
CA LYS A 480 -1.16 -9.05 31.61
C LYS A 480 0.33 -9.35 31.79
N ILE A 481 0.75 -9.71 33.00
CA ILE A 481 2.15 -10.14 33.26
C ILE A 481 2.37 -11.52 32.65
N ARG A 482 1.43 -12.46 32.86
CA ARG A 482 1.48 -13.82 32.29
C ARG A 482 1.56 -13.76 30.76
N TYR A 483 0.66 -12.98 30.15
CA TYR A 483 0.64 -12.74 28.70
C TYR A 483 2.00 -12.24 28.19
N ALA A 484 2.55 -11.18 28.81
CA ALA A 484 3.85 -10.64 28.41
C ALA A 484 5.00 -11.63 28.62
N ALA A 485 5.01 -12.36 29.74
CA ALA A 485 6.04 -13.36 30.05
C ALA A 485 6.01 -14.54 29.07
N ILE A 486 4.83 -15.06 28.70
CA ILE A 486 4.68 -16.11 27.69
C ILE A 486 5.24 -15.64 26.34
N LEU A 487 4.95 -14.40 25.95
CA LEU A 487 5.45 -13.86 24.68
C LEU A 487 6.94 -13.53 24.70
N VAL A 488 7.51 -13.24 25.86
CA VAL A 488 8.96 -13.19 26.05
C VAL A 488 9.57 -14.59 25.82
N ILE A 489 9.03 -15.64 26.46
CA ILE A 489 9.49 -17.03 26.22
C ILE A 489 9.41 -17.37 24.73
N SER A 490 8.26 -17.08 24.11
CA SER A 490 8.03 -17.29 22.67
C SER A 490 9.03 -16.56 21.78
N ARG A 491 9.60 -15.45 22.22
CA ARG A 491 10.53 -14.65 21.42
C ARG A 491 11.96 -15.22 21.43
N TYR A 492 12.31 -15.93 22.50
CA TYR A 492 13.66 -16.43 22.75
C TYR A 492 13.76 -17.96 22.61
N THR A 493 12.88 -18.58 21.83
CA THR A 493 12.86 -20.03 21.57
C THR A 493 14.14 -20.54 20.91
N GLU A 494 14.78 -19.74 20.06
CA GLU A 494 16.11 -20.07 19.51
C GLU A 494 17.21 -20.15 20.58
N TRP A 495 17.14 -19.32 21.63
CA TRP A 495 18.07 -19.40 22.75
C TRP A 495 17.77 -20.63 23.62
N ILE A 496 16.49 -20.96 23.79
CA ILE A 496 16.03 -22.14 24.55
C ILE A 496 16.47 -23.45 23.88
N ASP A 497 16.48 -23.50 22.55
CA ASP A 497 17.01 -24.65 21.79
C ASP A 497 18.47 -24.95 22.16
N ARG A 498 19.27 -23.91 22.43
CA ARG A 498 20.67 -24.04 22.88
C ARG A 498 20.80 -24.36 24.38
N HIS A 499 19.73 -24.20 25.15
CA HIS A 499 19.64 -24.36 26.61
C HIS A 499 18.47 -25.28 27.02
N PRO A 500 18.47 -26.55 26.58
CA PRO A 500 17.32 -27.46 26.70
C PRO A 500 16.96 -27.83 28.16
N GLU A 501 17.82 -27.55 29.14
CA GLU A 501 17.50 -27.69 30.56
C GLU A 501 16.32 -26.82 31.00
N ASN A 502 16.05 -25.73 30.29
CA ASN A 502 14.94 -24.82 30.58
C ASN A 502 13.60 -25.30 30.01
N LEU A 503 13.63 -26.21 29.03
CA LEU A 503 12.47 -26.60 28.23
C LEU A 503 11.32 -27.15 29.07
N ALA A 504 11.61 -28.01 30.05
CA ALA A 504 10.59 -28.69 30.84
C ALA A 504 9.73 -27.71 31.66
N PHE A 505 10.36 -26.73 32.34
CA PHE A 505 9.60 -25.77 33.14
C PHE A 505 8.90 -24.73 32.26
N GLN A 506 9.49 -24.35 31.13
CA GLN A 506 8.90 -23.38 30.21
C GLN A 506 7.67 -23.97 29.51
N LEU A 507 7.73 -25.23 29.10
CA LEU A 507 6.55 -25.95 28.61
C LEU A 507 5.44 -26.00 29.66
N GLN A 508 5.79 -26.24 30.93
CA GLN A 508 4.82 -26.22 32.02
C GLN A 508 4.22 -24.81 32.21
N TYR A 509 5.04 -23.75 32.12
CA TYR A 509 4.60 -22.36 32.24
C TYR A 509 3.68 -21.94 31.10
N ILE A 510 4.03 -22.28 29.85
CA ILE A 510 3.18 -22.06 28.66
C ILE A 510 1.88 -22.86 28.80
N SER A 511 1.96 -24.13 29.21
CA SER A 511 0.77 -24.99 29.37
C SER A 511 -0.22 -24.43 30.40
N ALA A 512 0.28 -23.84 31.49
CA ALA A 512 -0.57 -23.18 32.49
C ALA A 512 -1.31 -21.93 31.95
N GLY A 513 -0.83 -21.33 30.84
CA GLY A 513 -1.51 -20.24 30.17
C GLY A 513 -2.88 -20.63 29.60
N PHE A 514 -3.06 -21.88 29.19
CA PHE A 514 -4.35 -22.40 28.70
C PHE A 514 -5.40 -22.62 29.79
N ASP A 515 -4.99 -22.65 31.05
CA ASP A 515 -5.91 -22.78 32.20
C ASP A 515 -6.43 -21.41 32.70
N MET A 516 -5.94 -20.30 32.13
CA MET A 516 -6.40 -18.95 32.47
C MET A 516 -7.77 -18.63 31.84
N ALA A 517 -8.51 -17.73 32.48
CA ALA A 517 -9.87 -17.37 32.04
C ALA A 517 -9.88 -16.40 30.86
N GLU A 518 -8.77 -15.70 30.61
CA GLU A 518 -8.62 -14.69 29.56
C GLU A 518 -8.13 -15.32 28.25
N ASP A 519 -8.97 -15.25 27.21
CA ASP A 519 -8.68 -15.80 25.88
C ASP A 519 -7.37 -15.28 25.27
N GLU A 520 -7.00 -14.02 25.54
CA GLU A 520 -5.73 -13.43 25.07
C GLU A 520 -4.49 -14.20 25.57
N VAL A 521 -4.55 -14.78 26.76
CA VAL A 521 -3.46 -15.55 27.36
C VAL A 521 -3.39 -16.94 26.74
N SER A 522 -4.55 -17.56 26.45
CA SER A 522 -4.63 -18.83 25.71
C SER A 522 -4.02 -18.69 24.32
N ALA A 523 -4.40 -17.65 23.57
CA ALA A 523 -3.85 -17.39 22.24
C ALA A 523 -2.33 -17.15 22.27
N ALA A 524 -1.84 -16.39 23.27
CA ALA A 524 -0.40 -16.22 23.46
C ALA A 524 0.31 -17.54 23.80
N ALA A 525 -0.33 -18.44 24.55
CA ALA A 525 0.21 -19.77 24.87
C ALA A 525 0.25 -20.68 23.64
N ALA A 526 -0.78 -20.66 22.78
CA ALA A 526 -0.80 -21.38 21.50
C ALA A 526 0.35 -20.91 20.60
N GLN A 527 0.51 -19.59 20.46
CA GLN A 527 1.60 -19.00 19.69
C GLN A 527 2.98 -19.38 20.26
N ALA A 528 3.16 -19.29 21.58
CA ALA A 528 4.41 -19.67 22.24
C ALA A 528 4.73 -21.15 22.07
N MET A 529 3.73 -22.02 22.15
CA MET A 529 3.87 -23.46 21.89
C MET A 529 4.32 -23.71 20.46
N LYS A 530 3.73 -23.00 19.48
CA LYS A 530 4.13 -23.11 18.07
C LYS A 530 5.59 -22.75 17.86
N PHE A 531 6.06 -21.61 18.34
CA PHE A 531 7.48 -21.21 18.21
C PHE A 531 8.42 -22.15 18.96
N MET A 532 8.04 -22.59 20.17
CA MET A 532 8.81 -23.56 20.93
C MET A 532 8.96 -24.88 20.15
N CYS A 533 7.87 -25.38 19.57
CA CYS A 533 7.89 -26.57 18.72
C CYS A 533 8.62 -26.37 17.41
N GLN A 534 8.59 -25.17 16.82
CA GLN A 534 9.29 -24.84 15.59
C GLN A 534 10.80 -24.88 15.80
N ASP A 535 11.30 -24.20 16.83
CA ASP A 535 12.74 -24.00 17.03
C ASP A 535 13.36 -25.17 17.82
N CYS A 536 12.70 -25.64 18.89
CA CYS A 536 13.20 -26.72 19.75
C CYS A 536 12.74 -28.13 19.30
N ASN A 537 12.38 -28.31 18.03
CA ASN A 537 11.71 -29.51 17.51
C ASN A 537 12.41 -30.84 17.91
N GLN A 538 13.74 -30.90 17.80
CA GLN A 538 14.53 -32.12 18.11
C GLN A 538 14.45 -32.47 19.59
N HIS A 539 14.51 -31.46 20.46
CA HIS A 539 14.45 -31.63 21.92
C HIS A 539 13.04 -31.99 22.41
N LEU A 540 12.01 -31.72 21.60
CA LEU A 540 10.62 -31.97 21.92
C LEU A 540 10.09 -33.35 21.52
N VAL A 541 10.83 -34.12 20.71
CA VAL A 541 10.46 -35.50 20.34
C VAL A 541 10.10 -36.37 21.56
N PRO A 542 10.86 -36.37 22.68
CA PRO A 542 10.52 -37.14 23.87
C PRO A 542 9.22 -36.70 24.58
N PHE A 543 8.79 -35.46 24.36
CA PHE A 543 7.59 -34.87 24.96
C PHE A 543 6.35 -35.06 24.10
N LEU A 544 6.47 -35.59 22.87
CA LEU A 544 5.38 -35.80 21.94
C LEU A 544 4.18 -36.59 22.53
N PRO A 545 4.37 -37.64 23.36
CA PRO A 545 3.23 -38.31 24.02
C PRO A 545 2.47 -37.42 25.02
N GLN A 546 3.18 -36.50 25.68
CA GLN A 546 2.57 -35.54 26.60
C GLN A 546 1.79 -34.48 25.81
N LEU A 547 2.34 -34.00 24.69
CA LEU A 547 1.64 -33.09 23.76
C LEU A 547 0.37 -33.74 23.19
N HIS A 548 0.44 -35.03 22.83
CA HIS A 548 -0.74 -35.78 22.40
C HIS A 548 -1.81 -35.87 23.49
N THR A 549 -1.41 -36.10 24.75
CA THR A 549 -2.35 -36.11 25.88
C THR A 549 -2.96 -34.73 26.11
N PHE A 550 -2.16 -33.67 25.98
CA PHE A 550 -2.57 -32.29 26.12
C PHE A 550 -3.66 -31.91 25.11
N ILE A 551 -3.47 -32.12 23.80
CA ILE A 551 -4.49 -31.82 22.77
C ILE A 551 -5.81 -32.51 23.08
N ASN A 552 -5.76 -33.79 23.45
CA ASN A 552 -6.96 -34.55 23.74
C ASN A 552 -7.71 -34.04 24.99
N SER A 553 -7.03 -33.33 25.90
CA SER A 553 -7.63 -32.77 27.12
C SER A 553 -8.08 -31.31 27.00
N VAL A 554 -7.37 -30.50 26.21
CA VAL A 554 -7.59 -29.04 26.09
C VAL A 554 -8.27 -28.69 24.78
N GLY A 555 -8.27 -29.58 23.79
CA GLY A 555 -8.71 -29.23 22.44
C GLY A 555 -10.18 -28.85 22.29
N ASP A 556 -11.06 -29.35 23.16
CA ASP A 556 -12.47 -28.91 23.19
C ASP A 556 -12.67 -27.51 23.81
N LYS A 557 -11.64 -26.95 24.46
CA LYS A 557 -11.66 -25.61 25.07
C LYS A 557 -11.05 -24.53 24.18
N LEU A 558 -10.21 -24.93 23.22
CA LEU A 558 -9.55 -23.99 22.31
C LEU A 558 -10.51 -23.59 21.19
N ASP A 559 -10.36 -22.36 20.72
CA ASP A 559 -10.98 -22.00 19.46
C ASP A 559 -10.24 -22.69 18.28
N GLN A 560 -10.83 -22.62 17.09
CA GLN A 560 -10.26 -23.28 15.93
C GLN A 560 -8.92 -22.67 15.50
N THR A 561 -8.69 -21.37 15.73
CA THR A 561 -7.45 -20.68 15.34
C THR A 561 -6.28 -21.19 16.18
N ASP A 562 -6.45 -21.21 17.51
CA ASP A 562 -5.48 -21.71 18.48
C ASP A 562 -5.21 -23.21 18.24
N MET A 563 -6.26 -23.99 17.94
CA MET A 563 -6.12 -25.41 17.62
C MET A 563 -5.26 -25.64 16.36
N VAL A 564 -5.43 -24.81 15.33
CA VAL A 564 -4.61 -24.89 14.11
C VAL A 564 -3.15 -24.60 14.44
N GLU A 565 -2.86 -23.57 15.24
CA GLU A 565 -1.48 -23.26 15.65
C GLU A 565 -0.82 -24.42 16.43
N VAL A 566 -1.57 -25.08 17.31
CA VAL A 566 -1.10 -26.27 18.04
C VAL A 566 -0.84 -27.45 17.09
N CYS A 567 -1.69 -27.67 16.09
CA CYS A 567 -1.46 -28.71 15.08
C CYS A 567 -0.19 -28.41 14.25
N GLU A 568 0.03 -27.15 13.88
CA GLU A 568 1.25 -26.72 13.19
C GLU A 568 2.50 -26.94 14.07
N ALA A 569 2.41 -26.59 15.36
CA ALA A 569 3.45 -26.80 16.36
C ALA A 569 3.92 -28.27 16.34
N ILE A 570 2.97 -29.21 16.44
CA ILE A 570 3.30 -30.64 16.44
C ILE A 570 3.81 -31.10 15.08
N GLY A 571 3.31 -30.52 13.98
CA GLY A 571 3.85 -30.72 12.64
C GLY A 571 5.35 -30.46 12.57
N TYR A 572 5.87 -29.42 13.24
CA TYR A 572 7.31 -29.13 13.28
C TYR A 572 8.09 -30.23 14.01
N VAL A 573 7.60 -30.68 15.16
CA VAL A 573 8.23 -31.79 15.90
C VAL A 573 8.27 -33.05 15.04
N ILE A 574 7.15 -33.43 14.42
CA ILE A 574 7.06 -34.59 13.51
C ILE A 574 8.05 -34.46 12.34
N SER A 575 8.19 -33.27 11.76
CA SER A 575 9.09 -33.04 10.62
C SER A 575 10.58 -33.23 10.94
N SER A 576 10.95 -33.18 12.23
CA SER A 576 12.32 -33.39 12.72
C SER A 576 12.66 -34.85 13.05
N MET A 577 11.65 -35.73 13.06
CA MET A 577 11.83 -37.15 13.41
C MET A 577 12.37 -37.96 12.23
N ASP A 578 12.96 -39.13 12.54
CA ASP A 578 13.37 -40.09 11.51
C ASP A 578 12.16 -40.53 10.64
N PRO A 579 12.32 -40.71 9.32
CA PRO A 579 11.20 -40.93 8.39
C PRO A 579 10.18 -42.01 8.81
N PRO A 580 10.57 -43.19 9.33
CA PRO A 580 9.61 -44.19 9.79
C PRO A 580 8.81 -43.75 11.03
N GLN A 581 9.46 -43.05 11.96
CA GLN A 581 8.82 -42.56 13.18
C GLN A 581 7.94 -41.35 12.87
N ALA A 582 8.39 -40.45 12.00
CA ALA A 582 7.61 -39.32 11.49
C ALA A 582 6.32 -39.80 10.82
N ALA A 583 6.41 -40.82 9.96
CA ALA A 583 5.25 -41.38 9.27
C ALA A 583 4.24 -42.01 10.25
N GLN A 584 4.74 -42.73 11.26
CA GLN A 584 3.91 -43.32 12.31
C GLN A 584 3.26 -42.25 13.19
N ALA A 585 4.01 -41.24 13.63
CA ALA A 585 3.50 -40.14 14.44
C ALA A 585 2.44 -39.35 13.66
N LEU A 586 2.72 -38.94 12.41
CA LEU A 586 1.76 -38.23 11.57
C LEU A 586 0.46 -39.03 11.41
N LYS A 587 0.56 -40.34 11.23
CA LYS A 587 -0.62 -41.22 11.19
C LYS A 587 -1.39 -41.19 12.51
N GLU A 588 -0.72 -41.28 13.65
CA GLU A 588 -1.35 -41.24 14.98
C GLU A 588 -2.13 -39.94 15.23
N PHE A 589 -1.58 -38.79 14.85
CA PHE A 589 -2.26 -37.50 15.03
C PHE A 589 -3.39 -37.26 14.00
N CYS A 590 -3.23 -37.73 12.76
CA CYS A 590 -4.26 -37.55 11.73
C CYS A 590 -5.39 -38.59 11.83
N GLN A 591 -5.17 -39.77 12.42
CA GLN A 591 -6.14 -40.85 12.45
C GLN A 591 -7.45 -40.50 13.18
N PRO A 592 -7.45 -39.85 14.36
CA PRO A 592 -8.68 -39.38 15.01
C PRO A 592 -9.47 -38.39 14.15
N LEU A 593 -8.76 -37.48 13.46
CA LEU A 593 -9.37 -36.52 12.53
C LEU A 593 -10.05 -37.23 11.36
N ILE A 594 -9.37 -38.20 10.75
CA ILE A 594 -9.92 -39.03 9.67
C ILE A 594 -11.16 -39.82 10.17
N GLN A 595 -11.13 -40.36 11.38
CA GLN A 595 -12.28 -41.05 11.98
C GLN A 595 -13.46 -40.10 12.19
N GLN A 596 -13.22 -38.86 12.61
CA GLN A 596 -14.28 -37.84 12.73
C GLN A 596 -14.90 -37.54 11.36
N VAL A 597 -14.09 -37.38 10.32
CA VAL A 597 -14.56 -37.20 8.93
C VAL A 597 -15.44 -38.38 8.50
N GLN A 598 -15.01 -39.62 8.74
CA GLN A 598 -15.77 -40.82 8.41
C GLN A 598 -17.09 -40.92 9.21
N SER A 599 -17.09 -40.51 10.48
CA SER A 599 -18.30 -40.49 11.31
C SER A 599 -19.38 -39.55 10.76
N ILE A 600 -18.98 -38.38 10.25
CA ILE A 600 -19.88 -37.40 9.64
C ILE A 600 -20.36 -37.89 8.27
N LEU A 601 -19.50 -38.60 7.53
CA LEU A 601 -19.87 -39.22 6.26
C LEU A 601 -20.95 -40.32 6.45
N ALA A 602 -20.86 -41.09 7.53
CA ALA A 602 -21.78 -42.19 7.85
C ALA A 602 -23.18 -41.75 8.31
N VAL A 603 -23.40 -40.47 8.61
CA VAL A 603 -24.73 -39.95 8.98
C VAL A 603 -25.72 -40.15 7.82
N GLU A 604 -26.87 -40.77 8.08
CA GLU A 604 -27.92 -40.91 7.07
C GLU A 604 -28.52 -39.53 6.73
N GLY A 605 -28.51 -39.16 5.44
CA GLY A 605 -28.99 -37.85 4.97
C GLY A 605 -27.93 -36.75 4.98
N GLN A 606 -28.35 -35.48 5.04
CA GLN A 606 -27.45 -34.32 5.13
C GLN A 606 -27.10 -34.03 6.58
N ALA A 607 -25.81 -33.83 6.86
CA ALA A 607 -25.33 -33.36 8.14
C ALA A 607 -25.87 -31.95 8.47
N ASP A 608 -26.07 -31.66 9.75
CA ASP A 608 -26.52 -30.36 10.20
C ASP A 608 -25.41 -29.29 10.12
N LYS A 609 -25.76 -28.01 10.34
CA LYS A 609 -24.80 -26.90 10.23
C LYS A 609 -23.61 -27.03 11.20
N THR A 610 -23.84 -27.54 12.41
CA THR A 610 -22.79 -27.70 13.43
C THR A 610 -21.82 -28.80 13.03
N GLN A 611 -22.34 -29.93 12.54
CA GLN A 611 -21.55 -31.04 12.01
C GLN A 611 -20.75 -30.61 10.77
N MET A 612 -21.33 -29.80 9.89
CA MET A 612 -20.64 -29.26 8.72
C MET A 612 -19.51 -28.28 9.09
N THR A 613 -19.70 -27.48 10.14
CA THR A 613 -18.65 -26.59 10.68
C THR A 613 -17.51 -27.44 11.24
N LYS A 614 -17.83 -28.42 12.09
CA LYS A 614 -16.85 -29.36 12.64
C LYS A 614 -16.08 -30.14 11.56
N LEU A 615 -16.76 -30.52 10.46
CA LEU A 615 -16.08 -31.16 9.33
C LEU A 615 -15.06 -30.22 8.67
N ALA A 616 -15.42 -28.94 8.48
CA ALA A 616 -14.50 -27.95 7.93
C ALA A 616 -13.29 -27.73 8.86
N ASP A 617 -13.52 -27.64 10.17
CA ASP A 617 -12.49 -27.46 11.20
C ASP A 617 -11.49 -28.63 11.18
N VAL A 618 -12.00 -29.86 11.12
CA VAL A 618 -11.17 -31.08 11.07
C VAL A 618 -10.35 -31.16 9.77
N LEU A 619 -10.91 -30.75 8.63
CA LEU A 619 -10.17 -30.70 7.37
C LEU A 619 -9.06 -29.63 7.40
N GLU A 620 -9.30 -28.51 8.07
CA GLU A 620 -8.30 -27.47 8.28
C GLU A 620 -7.17 -27.92 9.21
N GLN A 621 -7.47 -28.70 10.25
CA GLN A 621 -6.44 -29.32 11.10
C GLN A 621 -5.61 -30.35 10.32
N LEU A 622 -6.20 -31.11 9.40
CA LEU A 622 -5.43 -31.99 8.50
C LEU A 622 -4.53 -31.19 7.54
N ASP A 623 -5.02 -30.06 7.01
CA ASP A 623 -4.22 -29.15 6.20
C ASP A 623 -3.02 -28.62 6.97
N SER A 624 -3.21 -28.20 8.23
CA SER A 624 -2.14 -27.61 9.04
C SER A 624 -0.98 -28.59 9.27
N TYR A 625 -1.24 -29.84 9.66
CA TYR A 625 -0.20 -30.87 9.75
C TYR A 625 0.57 -31.05 8.44
N LEU A 626 -0.14 -31.24 7.32
CA LEU A 626 0.49 -31.50 6.03
C LEU A 626 1.24 -30.26 5.48
N SER A 627 0.79 -29.06 5.84
CA SER A 627 1.42 -27.81 5.42
C SER A 627 2.81 -27.59 6.05
N ILE A 628 3.00 -28.08 7.28
CA ILE A 628 4.25 -27.98 8.02
C ILE A 628 5.17 -29.14 7.69
N VAL A 629 4.68 -30.39 7.75
CA VAL A 629 5.51 -31.57 7.50
C VAL A 629 5.99 -31.59 6.04
N ARG A 630 5.15 -31.17 5.09
CA ARG A 630 5.41 -31.02 3.63
C ARG A 630 5.81 -32.28 2.87
N SER A 631 6.71 -33.11 3.39
CA SER A 631 7.19 -34.36 2.80
C SER A 631 7.94 -35.20 3.84
N ILE A 632 7.96 -36.51 3.65
CA ILE A 632 8.83 -37.44 4.39
C ILE A 632 9.68 -38.19 3.36
N ASP A 633 11.01 -38.03 3.40
CA ASP A 633 11.92 -38.61 2.41
C ASP A 633 13.04 -39.45 3.08
N PRO A 634 13.17 -40.75 2.77
CA PRO A 634 12.27 -41.56 1.95
C PRO A 634 10.96 -41.87 2.68
N LEU A 635 9.83 -41.74 1.98
CA LEU A 635 8.55 -42.21 2.48
C LEU A 635 8.59 -43.75 2.58
N PRO A 636 8.26 -44.36 3.74
CA PRO A 636 8.22 -45.82 3.86
C PRO A 636 7.26 -46.43 2.82
N GLN A 637 7.66 -47.53 2.16
CA GLN A 637 6.84 -48.18 1.12
C GLN A 637 5.48 -48.66 1.66
N GLU A 638 5.39 -48.95 2.95
CA GLU A 638 4.14 -49.29 3.64
C GLU A 638 3.10 -48.17 3.55
N CYS A 639 3.53 -46.91 3.38
CA CYS A 639 2.68 -45.74 3.25
C CYS A 639 2.21 -45.47 1.80
N TYR A 640 2.66 -46.23 0.80
CA TYR A 640 2.33 -45.95 -0.62
C TYR A 640 0.86 -46.19 -0.93
N ASN A 641 0.14 -46.96 -0.11
CA ASN A 641 -1.30 -47.15 -0.23
C ASN A 641 -2.13 -46.04 0.44
N THR A 642 -1.52 -45.24 1.31
CA THR A 642 -2.20 -44.18 2.07
C THR A 642 -2.92 -43.17 1.16
N PRO A 643 -2.35 -42.69 0.04
CA PRO A 643 -3.07 -41.80 -0.88
C PRO A 643 -4.37 -42.39 -1.41
N SER A 644 -4.39 -43.70 -1.70
CA SER A 644 -5.58 -44.38 -2.21
C SER A 644 -6.67 -44.50 -1.15
N GLU A 645 -6.29 -44.84 0.08
CA GLU A 645 -7.22 -44.93 1.21
C GLU A 645 -7.85 -43.57 1.54
N ILE A 646 -7.01 -42.54 1.70
CA ILE A 646 -7.47 -41.20 2.04
C ILE A 646 -8.28 -40.59 0.89
N TYR A 647 -7.83 -40.75 -0.36
CA TYR A 647 -8.59 -40.28 -1.52
C TYR A 647 -9.98 -40.92 -1.57
N GLY A 648 -10.13 -42.22 -1.28
CA GLY A 648 -11.44 -42.87 -1.25
C GLY A 648 -12.42 -42.22 -0.26
N ILE A 649 -11.92 -41.75 0.89
CA ILE A 649 -12.71 -41.01 1.89
C ILE A 649 -13.10 -39.63 1.35
N LEU A 650 -12.13 -38.89 0.79
CA LEU A 650 -12.36 -37.56 0.23
C LEU A 650 -13.29 -37.58 -0.99
N ASP A 651 -13.19 -38.61 -1.83
CA ASP A 651 -14.07 -38.84 -2.98
C ASP A 651 -15.52 -39.04 -2.53
N SER A 652 -15.72 -39.85 -1.48
CA SER A 652 -17.04 -40.08 -0.87
C SER A 652 -17.62 -38.79 -0.24
N LEU A 653 -16.77 -37.94 0.36
CA LEU A 653 -17.19 -36.63 0.85
C LEU A 653 -17.64 -35.73 -0.29
N LEU A 654 -16.88 -35.64 -1.38
CA LEU A 654 -17.25 -34.84 -2.53
C LEU A 654 -18.51 -35.37 -3.20
N GLU A 655 -18.69 -36.68 -3.29
CA GLU A 655 -19.94 -37.25 -3.81
C GLU A 655 -21.17 -36.80 -3.02
N LYS A 656 -21.07 -36.77 -1.70
CA LYS A 656 -22.18 -36.39 -0.81
C LYS A 656 -22.36 -34.88 -0.67
N TYR A 657 -21.26 -34.13 -0.61
CA TYR A 657 -21.22 -32.73 -0.18
C TYR A 657 -20.57 -31.76 -1.17
N ALA A 658 -20.31 -32.14 -2.43
CA ALA A 658 -19.72 -31.22 -3.43
C ALA A 658 -20.51 -29.91 -3.63
N LYS A 659 -21.81 -29.88 -3.33
CA LYS A 659 -22.61 -28.65 -3.42
C LYS A 659 -22.34 -27.66 -2.27
N SER A 660 -21.66 -28.08 -1.21
CA SER A 660 -21.25 -27.20 -0.11
C SER A 660 -19.90 -26.57 -0.41
N PHE A 661 -19.89 -25.30 -0.83
CA PHE A 661 -18.68 -24.57 -1.22
C PHE A 661 -17.56 -24.69 -0.17
N THR A 662 -17.86 -24.39 1.10
CA THR A 662 -16.89 -24.47 2.21
C THR A 662 -16.21 -25.84 2.31
N ILE A 663 -16.96 -26.93 2.11
CA ILE A 663 -16.39 -28.27 2.22
C ILE A 663 -15.58 -28.62 0.98
N SER A 664 -16.04 -28.25 -0.22
CA SER A 664 -15.27 -28.43 -1.45
C SER A 664 -13.93 -27.71 -1.40
N GLU A 665 -13.89 -26.47 -0.90
CA GLU A 665 -12.65 -25.71 -0.71
C GLU A 665 -11.69 -26.38 0.30
N ARG A 666 -12.20 -26.81 1.46
CA ARG A 666 -11.38 -27.49 2.47
C ARG A 666 -10.85 -28.84 1.98
N VAL A 667 -11.68 -29.64 1.29
CA VAL A 667 -11.22 -30.89 0.64
C VAL A 667 -10.18 -30.60 -0.44
N GLY A 668 -10.40 -29.57 -1.28
CA GLY A 668 -9.42 -29.12 -2.26
C GLY A 668 -8.08 -28.78 -1.61
N THR A 669 -8.11 -28.06 -0.49
CA THR A 669 -6.90 -27.71 0.26
C THR A 669 -6.15 -28.95 0.78
N VAL A 670 -6.86 -29.94 1.33
CA VAL A 670 -6.23 -31.21 1.76
C VAL A 670 -5.66 -31.99 0.58
N LEU A 671 -6.40 -32.08 -0.54
CA LEU A 671 -5.93 -32.73 -1.77
C LEU A 671 -4.66 -32.07 -2.31
N ARG A 672 -4.61 -30.74 -2.32
CA ARG A 672 -3.44 -29.95 -2.70
C ARG A 672 -2.22 -30.32 -1.85
N ARG A 673 -2.37 -30.36 -0.53
CA ARG A 673 -1.26 -30.73 0.37
C ARG A 673 -0.84 -32.18 0.14
N GLY A 674 -1.79 -33.10 -0.03
CA GLY A 674 -1.51 -34.50 -0.35
C GLY A 674 -0.73 -34.66 -1.65
N LEU A 675 -1.12 -33.95 -2.72
CA LEU A 675 -0.41 -33.97 -4.00
C LEU A 675 1.04 -33.45 -3.90
N ALA A 676 1.28 -32.46 -3.02
CA ALA A 676 2.63 -31.99 -2.73
C ALA A 676 3.42 -33.02 -1.91
N PHE A 677 2.80 -33.56 -0.85
CA PHE A 677 3.42 -34.44 0.15
C PHE A 677 3.84 -35.80 -0.40
N PHE A 678 2.97 -36.47 -1.15
CA PHE A 678 3.25 -37.82 -1.62
C PHE A 678 4.13 -37.82 -2.90
N PRO A 679 5.01 -38.84 -3.04
CA PRO A 679 5.78 -39.02 -4.27
C PRO A 679 4.87 -39.48 -5.42
N THR A 680 5.30 -39.24 -6.66
CA THR A 680 4.50 -39.52 -7.86
C THR A 680 4.10 -40.99 -7.98
N GLN A 681 4.96 -41.92 -7.53
CA GLN A 681 4.68 -43.36 -7.56
C GLN A 681 3.52 -43.76 -6.63
N ALA A 682 3.39 -43.11 -5.47
CA ALA A 682 2.29 -43.38 -4.54
C ALA A 682 0.96 -42.75 -5.01
N LEU A 683 1.04 -41.68 -5.80
CA LEU A 683 -0.12 -40.96 -6.33
C LEU A 683 -0.65 -41.55 -7.65
N GLU A 684 0.14 -42.33 -8.39
CA GLU A 684 -0.23 -42.89 -9.70
C GLU A 684 -1.60 -43.60 -9.71
N PRO A 685 -1.98 -44.43 -8.72
CA PRO A 685 -3.28 -45.10 -8.72
C PRO A 685 -4.48 -44.16 -8.62
N ILE A 686 -4.30 -42.96 -8.05
CA ILE A 686 -5.39 -42.02 -7.79
C ILE A 686 -5.56 -40.94 -8.85
N VAL A 687 -4.62 -40.79 -9.79
CA VAL A 687 -4.66 -39.70 -10.80
C VAL A 687 -5.95 -39.74 -11.63
N GLN A 688 -6.27 -40.90 -12.21
CA GLN A 688 -7.48 -41.05 -13.03
C GLN A 688 -8.79 -40.83 -12.25
N PRO A 689 -9.02 -41.48 -11.09
CA PRO A 689 -10.25 -41.24 -10.34
C PRO A 689 -10.34 -39.80 -9.80
N LEU A 690 -9.22 -39.19 -9.37
CA LEU A 690 -9.16 -37.79 -8.95
C LEU A 690 -9.61 -36.84 -10.06
N LEU A 691 -9.03 -36.96 -11.26
CA LEU A 691 -9.41 -36.12 -12.41
C LEU A 691 -10.89 -36.31 -12.76
N SER A 692 -11.38 -37.55 -12.73
CA SER A 692 -12.78 -37.86 -13.02
C SER A 692 -13.73 -37.18 -12.02
N ARG A 693 -13.37 -37.18 -10.73
CA ARG A 693 -14.14 -36.49 -9.69
C ARG A 693 -14.09 -34.98 -9.83
N MET A 694 -12.92 -34.38 -10.08
CA MET A 694 -12.79 -32.92 -10.27
C MET A 694 -13.65 -32.44 -11.44
N VAL A 695 -13.61 -33.15 -12.57
CA VAL A 695 -14.44 -32.86 -13.75
C VAL A 695 -15.93 -32.95 -13.40
N LEU A 696 -16.36 -34.05 -12.79
CA LEU A 696 -17.76 -34.29 -12.44
C LEU A 696 -18.28 -33.24 -11.43
N SER A 697 -17.50 -32.96 -10.40
CA SER A 697 -17.87 -31.99 -9.36
C SER A 697 -17.91 -30.56 -9.91
N PHE A 698 -16.98 -30.19 -10.80
CA PHE A 698 -17.02 -28.89 -11.49
C PHE A 698 -18.27 -28.79 -12.39
N GLU A 699 -18.58 -29.82 -13.16
CA GLU A 699 -19.77 -29.82 -14.02
C GLU A 699 -21.07 -29.65 -13.21
N GLN A 700 -21.14 -30.18 -12.00
CA GLN A 700 -22.32 -30.08 -11.14
C GLN A 700 -22.46 -28.75 -10.39
N THR A 701 -21.35 -28.06 -10.12
CA THR A 701 -21.32 -26.95 -9.14
C THR A 701 -20.77 -25.64 -9.71
N GLY A 702 -19.82 -25.74 -10.64
CA GLY A 702 -19.04 -24.61 -11.14
C GLY A 702 -18.01 -24.06 -10.15
N TYR A 703 -17.65 -24.80 -9.09
CA TYR A 703 -16.74 -24.28 -8.06
C TYR A 703 -15.26 -24.23 -8.52
N PRO A 704 -14.54 -23.12 -8.25
CA PRO A 704 -13.18 -22.88 -8.75
C PRO A 704 -12.13 -23.90 -8.29
N SER A 705 -12.17 -24.36 -7.03
CA SER A 705 -11.19 -25.29 -6.46
C SER A 705 -10.97 -26.56 -7.27
N PHE A 706 -11.98 -27.07 -7.97
CA PHE A 706 -11.84 -28.25 -8.83
C PHE A 706 -10.96 -28.00 -10.06
N LEU A 707 -11.01 -26.79 -10.63
CA LEU A 707 -10.10 -26.36 -11.69
C LEU A 707 -8.68 -26.25 -11.14
N TRP A 708 -8.55 -25.58 -10.00
CA TRP A 708 -7.27 -25.35 -9.35
C TRP A 708 -6.53 -26.66 -9.02
N ILE A 709 -7.23 -27.64 -8.44
CA ILE A 709 -6.66 -28.96 -8.12
C ILE A 709 -6.28 -29.73 -9.38
N THR A 710 -7.09 -29.65 -10.44
CA THR A 710 -6.74 -30.28 -11.73
C THR A 710 -5.46 -29.67 -12.31
N GLY A 711 -5.27 -28.35 -12.20
CA GLY A 711 -4.02 -27.69 -12.57
C GLY A 711 -2.82 -28.22 -11.78
N LYS A 712 -2.96 -28.45 -10.47
CA LYS A 712 -1.88 -29.02 -9.64
C LYS A 712 -1.55 -30.46 -9.98
N VAL A 713 -2.53 -31.29 -10.33
CA VAL A 713 -2.26 -32.64 -10.85
C VAL A 713 -1.40 -32.52 -12.11
N THR A 714 -1.74 -31.64 -13.04
CA THR A 714 -0.94 -31.42 -14.26
C THR A 714 0.48 -30.94 -13.96
N SER A 715 0.65 -29.98 -13.06
CA SER A 715 2.00 -29.52 -12.66
C SER A 715 2.85 -30.62 -12.02
N LYS A 716 2.25 -31.53 -11.24
CA LYS A 716 2.96 -32.65 -10.60
C LYS A 716 3.37 -33.74 -11.59
N PHE A 717 2.59 -33.94 -12.64
CA PHE A 717 2.74 -35.07 -13.57
C PHE A 717 3.21 -34.68 -14.98
N GLY A 718 3.35 -33.39 -15.30
CA GLY A 718 3.74 -32.88 -16.61
C GLY A 718 5.08 -33.44 -17.11
N ASP A 719 6.09 -33.52 -16.24
CA ASP A 719 7.41 -34.07 -16.58
C ASP A 719 7.35 -35.54 -17.00
N ALA A 720 6.49 -36.34 -16.38
CA ALA A 720 6.28 -37.73 -16.76
C ALA A 720 5.65 -37.85 -18.16
N VAL A 721 4.77 -36.91 -18.53
CA VAL A 721 4.21 -36.82 -19.88
C VAL A 721 5.27 -36.42 -20.89
N ASN A 722 6.08 -35.39 -20.58
CA ASN A 722 7.18 -34.94 -21.45
C ASN A 722 8.26 -36.00 -21.62
N SER A 723 8.44 -36.89 -20.63
CA SER A 723 9.33 -38.04 -20.67
C SER A 723 8.79 -39.24 -21.47
N GLY A 724 7.58 -39.13 -22.05
CA GLY A 724 7.03 -40.12 -22.98
C GLY A 724 5.86 -40.96 -22.45
N ASN A 725 5.30 -40.67 -21.25
CA ASN A 725 4.10 -41.37 -20.77
C ASN A 725 2.83 -40.87 -21.51
N GLN A 726 2.58 -41.46 -22.68
CA GLN A 726 1.46 -41.08 -23.55
C GLN A 726 0.08 -41.36 -22.93
N ALA A 727 -0.05 -42.41 -22.13
CA ALA A 727 -1.32 -42.75 -21.48
C ALA A 727 -1.73 -41.66 -20.47
N LEU A 728 -0.78 -41.24 -19.63
CA LEU A 728 -0.98 -40.12 -18.70
C LEU A 728 -1.24 -38.80 -19.42
N GLY A 729 -0.52 -38.55 -20.53
CA GLY A 729 -0.76 -37.39 -21.38
C GLY A 729 -2.19 -37.36 -21.92
N GLY A 730 -2.71 -38.48 -22.42
CA GLY A 730 -4.09 -38.60 -22.89
C GLY A 730 -5.13 -38.34 -21.78
N LEU A 731 -4.88 -38.84 -20.57
CA LEU A 731 -5.74 -38.60 -19.41
C LEU A 731 -5.80 -37.11 -19.03
N LEU A 732 -4.64 -36.44 -18.92
CA LEU A 732 -4.58 -35.03 -18.54
C LEU A 732 -5.18 -34.12 -19.61
N VAL A 733 -4.92 -34.37 -20.89
CA VAL A 733 -5.53 -33.63 -22.00
C VAL A 733 -7.05 -33.84 -22.00
N GLY A 734 -7.53 -35.06 -21.83
CA GLY A 734 -8.97 -35.34 -21.75
C GLY A 734 -9.68 -34.61 -20.59
N GLY A 735 -9.00 -34.50 -19.43
CA GLY A 735 -9.47 -33.70 -18.30
C GLY A 735 -9.60 -32.22 -18.65
N PHE A 736 -8.57 -31.63 -19.26
CA PHE A 736 -8.58 -30.23 -19.72
C PHE A 736 -9.69 -29.95 -20.73
N GLU A 737 -9.85 -30.83 -21.73
CA GLU A 737 -10.90 -30.68 -22.75
C GLU A 737 -12.29 -30.78 -22.12
N THR A 738 -12.50 -31.68 -21.17
CA THR A 738 -13.81 -31.82 -20.50
C THR A 738 -14.12 -30.64 -19.59
N LEU A 739 -13.14 -30.13 -18.83
CA LEU A 739 -13.31 -28.91 -18.01
C LEU A 739 -13.56 -27.67 -18.89
N THR A 740 -12.85 -27.54 -20.00
CA THR A 740 -13.07 -26.46 -20.97
C THR A 740 -14.49 -26.51 -21.52
N ASN A 741 -14.98 -27.68 -21.93
CA ASN A 741 -16.36 -27.84 -22.37
C ASN A 741 -17.38 -27.56 -21.25
N SER A 742 -17.04 -27.87 -19.99
CA SER A 742 -17.90 -27.60 -18.83
C SER A 742 -17.97 -26.10 -18.52
N MET A 743 -16.85 -25.39 -18.62
CA MET A 743 -16.80 -23.93 -18.53
C MET A 743 -17.64 -23.28 -19.65
N ALA A 744 -17.57 -23.82 -20.87
CA ALA A 744 -18.41 -23.36 -21.97
C ALA A 744 -19.91 -23.51 -21.67
N ARG A 745 -20.34 -24.63 -21.06
CA ARG A 745 -21.73 -24.81 -20.61
C ARG A 745 -22.12 -23.81 -19.52
N LEU A 746 -21.22 -23.51 -18.59
CA LEU A 746 -21.47 -22.52 -17.54
C LEU A 746 -21.67 -21.12 -18.15
N LEU A 747 -20.80 -20.72 -19.08
CA LEU A 747 -20.85 -19.44 -19.80
C LEU A 747 -22.04 -19.31 -20.78
N GLN A 748 -22.74 -20.40 -21.10
CA GLN A 748 -24.02 -20.33 -21.81
C GLN A 748 -25.17 -19.86 -20.91
N THR A 749 -25.04 -20.04 -19.59
CA THR A 749 -26.11 -19.75 -18.61
C THR A 749 -25.81 -18.55 -17.73
N LYS A 750 -24.53 -18.21 -17.56
CA LYS A 750 -24.03 -17.11 -16.72
C LYS A 750 -23.07 -16.24 -17.50
N LEU A 751 -23.00 -14.96 -17.16
CA LEU A 751 -21.97 -14.07 -17.69
C LEU A 751 -20.64 -14.29 -16.96
N ALA A 752 -19.50 -14.07 -17.62
CA ALA A 752 -18.18 -14.23 -17.00
C ALA A 752 -18.03 -13.39 -15.71
N ILE A 753 -18.61 -12.19 -15.69
CA ILE A 753 -18.60 -11.29 -14.52
C ILE A 753 -19.44 -11.82 -13.33
N GLU A 754 -20.33 -12.78 -13.54
CA GLU A 754 -21.15 -13.41 -12.49
C GLU A 754 -20.42 -14.60 -11.83
N ILE A 755 -19.30 -15.04 -12.40
CA ILE A 755 -18.48 -16.17 -11.93
C ILE A 755 -16.98 -15.84 -11.96
N PRO A 756 -16.55 -14.69 -11.38
CA PRO A 756 -15.17 -14.21 -11.51
C PRO A 756 -14.14 -15.23 -11.00
N ASP A 757 -14.39 -15.82 -9.82
CA ASP A 757 -13.47 -16.81 -9.21
C ASP A 757 -13.25 -18.03 -10.12
N ALA A 758 -14.30 -18.50 -10.79
CA ALA A 758 -14.19 -19.65 -11.69
C ALA A 758 -13.44 -19.30 -12.98
N MET A 759 -13.57 -18.05 -13.46
CA MET A 759 -12.84 -17.55 -14.62
C MET A 759 -11.34 -17.38 -14.30
N GLU A 760 -11.01 -16.87 -13.12
CA GLU A 760 -9.64 -16.71 -12.64
C GLU A 760 -8.95 -18.07 -12.51
N ASP A 761 -9.56 -19.02 -11.80
CA ASP A 761 -8.99 -20.37 -11.65
C ASP A 761 -8.96 -21.16 -12.95
N TYR A 762 -9.85 -20.87 -13.91
CA TYR A 762 -9.73 -21.40 -15.26
C TYR A 762 -8.49 -20.84 -15.99
N GLY A 763 -8.19 -19.56 -15.80
CA GLY A 763 -6.94 -18.96 -16.26
C GLY A 763 -5.71 -19.66 -15.66
N HIS A 764 -5.69 -19.87 -14.35
CA HIS A 764 -4.61 -20.60 -13.67
C HIS A 764 -4.50 -22.06 -14.12
N LEU A 765 -5.63 -22.75 -14.30
CA LEU A 765 -5.68 -24.10 -14.88
C LEU A 765 -5.01 -24.09 -16.25
N PHE A 766 -5.43 -23.21 -17.15
CA PHE A 766 -4.90 -23.17 -18.50
C PHE A 766 -3.39 -22.82 -18.51
N MET A 767 -2.95 -21.90 -17.66
CA MET A 767 -1.54 -21.57 -17.48
C MET A 767 -0.72 -22.77 -16.97
N ALA A 768 -1.23 -23.54 -16.01
CA ALA A 768 -0.57 -24.75 -15.50
C ALA A 768 -0.38 -25.79 -16.61
N TYR A 769 -1.38 -25.95 -17.47
CA TYR A 769 -1.32 -26.84 -18.64
C TYR A 769 -0.34 -26.34 -19.71
N LEU A 770 -0.33 -25.04 -20.01
CA LEU A 770 0.60 -24.43 -20.97
C LEU A 770 2.06 -24.54 -20.51
N THR A 771 2.34 -24.34 -19.22
CA THR A 771 3.70 -24.46 -18.69
C THR A 771 4.17 -25.91 -18.61
N SER A 772 3.30 -26.82 -18.16
CA SER A 772 3.71 -28.19 -17.84
C SER A 772 3.68 -29.13 -19.05
N MET A 773 2.78 -28.89 -20.02
CA MET A 773 2.61 -29.73 -21.21
C MET A 773 2.25 -28.93 -22.47
N PRO A 774 3.09 -27.96 -22.88
CA PRO A 774 2.78 -26.99 -23.95
C PRO A 774 2.44 -27.68 -25.29
N ASN A 775 3.25 -28.65 -25.71
CA ASN A 775 3.10 -29.28 -27.03
C ASN A 775 1.75 -29.98 -27.20
N GLN A 776 1.29 -30.67 -26.16
CA GLN A 776 0.04 -31.42 -26.17
C GLN A 776 -1.17 -30.50 -26.12
N ILE A 777 -1.07 -29.39 -25.38
CA ILE A 777 -2.18 -28.45 -25.17
C ILE A 777 -2.35 -27.50 -26.35
N LEU A 778 -1.26 -27.03 -26.95
CA LEU A 778 -1.31 -26.29 -28.22
C LEU A 778 -1.88 -27.16 -29.35
N ALA A 779 -1.67 -28.48 -29.29
CA ALA A 779 -2.25 -29.46 -30.22
C ALA A 779 -3.66 -29.96 -29.84
N SER A 780 -4.25 -29.51 -28.72
CA SER A 780 -5.62 -29.90 -28.32
C SER A 780 -6.67 -29.36 -29.29
N GLN A 781 -7.81 -30.04 -29.38
CA GLN A 781 -8.97 -29.54 -30.14
C GLN A 781 -9.74 -28.43 -29.41
N SER A 782 -9.56 -28.33 -28.09
CA SER A 782 -10.24 -27.33 -27.25
C SER A 782 -9.47 -26.01 -27.13
N ILE A 783 -8.28 -25.89 -27.71
CA ILE A 783 -7.41 -24.70 -27.58
C ILE A 783 -8.10 -23.40 -28.02
N GLN A 784 -8.86 -23.44 -29.12
CA GLN A 784 -9.59 -22.27 -29.61
C GLN A 784 -10.68 -21.83 -28.60
N MET A 785 -11.38 -22.79 -28.01
CA MET A 785 -12.41 -22.53 -26.99
C MET A 785 -11.79 -22.01 -25.69
N ALA A 786 -10.65 -22.57 -25.27
CA ALA A 786 -9.91 -22.11 -24.10
C ALA A 786 -9.47 -20.65 -24.25
N VAL A 787 -8.91 -20.26 -25.40
CA VAL A 787 -8.59 -18.86 -25.71
C VAL A 787 -9.85 -17.99 -25.64
N SER A 788 -10.98 -18.46 -26.17
CA SER A 788 -12.26 -17.72 -26.09
C SER A 788 -12.71 -17.46 -24.64
N HIS A 789 -12.50 -18.41 -23.72
CA HIS A 789 -12.84 -18.20 -22.31
C HIS A 789 -11.91 -17.18 -21.63
N VAL A 790 -10.62 -17.22 -21.93
CA VAL A 790 -9.65 -16.23 -21.42
C VAL A 790 -9.95 -14.82 -21.95
N LEU A 791 -10.44 -14.70 -23.18
CA LEU A 791 -10.91 -13.40 -23.68
C LEU A 791 -12.16 -12.91 -22.95
N ALA A 792 -13.04 -13.82 -22.54
CA ALA A 792 -14.18 -13.46 -21.72
C ALA A 792 -13.77 -13.00 -20.31
N SER A 793 -12.73 -13.60 -19.71
CA SER A 793 -12.24 -13.16 -18.39
C SER A 793 -11.66 -11.76 -18.42
N LEU A 794 -11.00 -11.31 -19.50
CA LEU A 794 -10.54 -9.92 -19.63
C LEU A 794 -11.65 -8.85 -19.59
N THR A 795 -12.92 -9.26 -19.64
CA THR A 795 -14.06 -8.34 -19.51
C THR A 795 -14.52 -8.12 -18.06
N CYS A 796 -14.03 -8.90 -17.09
CA CYS A 796 -14.38 -8.69 -15.67
C CYS A 796 -13.34 -7.78 -14.97
N PRO A 797 -13.75 -6.93 -14.02
CA PRO A 797 -12.93 -5.83 -13.52
C PRO A 797 -11.94 -6.21 -12.40
N ALA A 798 -11.48 -7.46 -12.30
CA ALA A 798 -10.60 -7.93 -11.23
C ALA A 798 -9.12 -7.96 -11.66
N THR A 799 -8.24 -7.31 -10.90
CA THR A 799 -6.80 -7.16 -11.17
C THR A 799 -6.09 -8.48 -11.44
N GLU A 800 -6.12 -9.42 -10.49
CA GLU A 800 -5.42 -10.71 -10.59
C GLU A 800 -5.91 -11.54 -11.78
N MET A 801 -7.23 -11.59 -11.97
CA MET A 801 -7.86 -12.27 -13.10
C MET A 801 -7.45 -11.64 -14.46
N ILE A 802 -7.32 -10.32 -14.55
CA ILE A 802 -6.82 -9.66 -15.76
C ILE A 802 -5.37 -10.05 -16.00
N LEU A 803 -4.51 -10.01 -14.97
CA LEU A 803 -3.10 -10.35 -15.09
C LEU A 803 -2.91 -11.81 -15.55
N ILE A 804 -3.56 -12.79 -14.91
CA ILE A 804 -3.44 -14.19 -15.33
C ILE A 804 -4.00 -14.42 -16.75
N ALA A 805 -5.08 -13.75 -17.14
CA ALA A 805 -5.64 -13.86 -18.48
C ALA A 805 -4.68 -13.28 -19.54
N LEU A 806 -4.04 -12.15 -19.24
CA LEU A 806 -3.02 -11.55 -20.08
C LEU A 806 -1.76 -12.43 -20.16
N ASP A 807 -1.31 -13.03 -19.06
CA ASP A 807 -0.17 -13.94 -19.05
C ASP A 807 -0.43 -15.19 -19.90
N VAL A 808 -1.63 -15.76 -19.81
CA VAL A 808 -2.04 -16.89 -20.65
C VAL A 808 -2.06 -16.49 -22.13
N LEU A 809 -2.67 -15.36 -22.48
CA LEU A 809 -2.69 -14.89 -23.87
C LEU A 809 -1.30 -14.54 -24.38
N ALA A 810 -0.43 -13.95 -23.57
CA ALA A 810 0.94 -13.65 -23.92
C ALA A 810 1.72 -14.94 -24.20
N ASN A 811 1.60 -15.95 -23.34
CA ASN A 811 2.22 -17.26 -23.55
C ASN A 811 1.74 -17.94 -24.83
N VAL A 812 0.42 -17.95 -25.10
CA VAL A 812 -0.12 -18.45 -26.37
C VAL A 812 0.41 -17.64 -27.55
N SER A 813 0.50 -16.31 -27.41
CA SER A 813 0.98 -15.38 -28.44
C SER A 813 2.45 -15.60 -28.81
N THR A 814 3.31 -15.99 -27.86
CA THR A 814 4.71 -16.35 -28.18
C THR A 814 4.83 -17.53 -29.14
N GLN A 815 3.79 -18.36 -29.25
CA GLN A 815 3.74 -19.53 -30.13
C GLN A 815 3.05 -19.22 -31.47
N SER A 816 2.96 -17.94 -31.86
CA SER A 816 2.32 -17.49 -33.11
C SER A 816 2.95 -18.08 -34.39
N ASN A 817 4.13 -18.70 -34.31
CA ASN A 817 4.73 -19.42 -35.43
C ASN A 817 4.01 -20.74 -35.75
N ASP A 818 3.23 -21.30 -34.82
CA ASP A 818 2.37 -22.45 -35.09
C ASP A 818 1.16 -22.01 -35.95
N PRO A 819 0.92 -22.61 -37.13
CA PRO A 819 -0.18 -22.24 -38.01
C PRO A 819 -1.57 -22.30 -37.35
N ARG A 820 -1.77 -23.21 -36.39
CA ARG A 820 -3.03 -23.33 -35.64
C ARG A 820 -3.22 -22.14 -34.73
N ILE A 821 -2.18 -21.78 -33.98
CA ILE A 821 -2.23 -20.63 -33.06
C ILE A 821 -2.38 -19.33 -33.85
N ALA A 822 -1.63 -19.17 -34.95
CA ALA A 822 -1.78 -18.06 -35.86
C ALA A 822 -3.22 -17.93 -36.39
N SER A 823 -3.86 -19.04 -36.75
CA SER A 823 -5.27 -19.08 -37.18
C SER A 823 -6.24 -18.65 -36.08
N ILE A 824 -6.01 -19.08 -34.83
CA ILE A 824 -6.84 -18.70 -33.68
C ILE A 824 -6.69 -17.21 -33.35
N LEU A 825 -5.44 -16.72 -33.31
CA LEU A 825 -5.13 -15.31 -33.09
C LEU A 825 -5.78 -14.43 -34.16
N ASN A 826 -5.78 -14.84 -35.43
CA ASN A 826 -6.48 -14.12 -36.48
C ASN A 826 -8.01 -14.16 -36.32
N THR A 827 -8.57 -15.31 -35.93
CA THR A 827 -10.01 -15.47 -35.72
C THR A 827 -10.53 -14.52 -34.64
N TYR A 828 -9.75 -14.33 -33.56
CA TYR A 828 -10.10 -13.43 -32.47
C TYR A 828 -9.41 -12.06 -32.54
N GLY A 829 -8.62 -11.78 -33.58
CA GLY A 829 -7.71 -10.63 -33.63
C GLY A 829 -8.41 -9.30 -33.40
N LYS A 830 -9.56 -9.08 -34.05
CA LYS A 830 -10.39 -7.90 -33.83
C LYS A 830 -10.85 -7.76 -32.38
N ALA A 831 -11.30 -8.85 -31.76
CA ALA A 831 -11.79 -8.85 -30.38
C ALA A 831 -10.64 -8.61 -29.39
N ILE A 832 -9.49 -9.26 -29.59
CA ILE A 832 -8.29 -9.07 -28.77
C ILE A 832 -7.87 -7.60 -28.82
N VAL A 833 -7.67 -7.03 -30.00
CA VAL A 833 -7.26 -5.62 -30.13
C VAL A 833 -8.26 -4.69 -29.46
N GLN A 834 -9.56 -4.93 -29.63
CA GLN A 834 -10.61 -4.12 -29.00
C GLN A 834 -10.59 -4.20 -27.47
N ILE A 835 -10.47 -5.40 -26.89
CA ILE A 835 -10.43 -5.62 -25.45
C ILE A 835 -9.17 -5.01 -24.85
N LEU A 836 -8.00 -5.28 -25.44
CA LEU A 836 -6.72 -4.80 -24.89
C LEU A 836 -6.59 -3.28 -24.97
N ILE A 837 -6.96 -2.67 -26.10
CA ILE A 837 -6.88 -1.21 -26.26
C ILE A 837 -7.88 -0.50 -25.34
N ASN A 838 -9.10 -1.03 -25.17
CA ASN A 838 -10.04 -0.46 -24.21
C ASN A 838 -9.57 -0.67 -22.77
N GLY A 839 -9.19 -1.89 -22.41
CA GLY A 839 -8.76 -2.25 -21.06
C GLY A 839 -7.57 -1.41 -20.58
N ILE A 840 -6.52 -1.29 -21.39
CA ILE A 840 -5.29 -0.57 -20.99
C ILE A 840 -5.48 0.94 -20.79
N VAL A 841 -6.52 1.53 -21.41
CA VAL A 841 -6.83 2.96 -21.24
C VAL A 841 -7.87 3.21 -20.14
N THR A 842 -8.64 2.21 -19.72
CA THR A 842 -9.71 2.37 -18.71
C THR A 842 -9.43 1.65 -17.39
N ASP A 843 -9.30 0.32 -17.44
CA ASP A 843 -9.60 -0.59 -16.32
C ASP A 843 -8.47 -1.58 -15.99
N PHE A 844 -7.48 -1.78 -16.87
CA PHE A 844 -6.40 -2.72 -16.61
C PHE A 844 -5.38 -2.18 -15.59
N PRO A 845 -4.71 -3.08 -14.84
CA PRO A 845 -3.63 -2.71 -13.92
C PRO A 845 -2.44 -2.06 -14.62
N GLU A 846 -1.67 -1.22 -13.92
CA GLU A 846 -0.52 -0.53 -14.52
C GLU A 846 0.55 -1.49 -15.04
N ASP A 847 0.71 -2.63 -14.37
CA ASP A 847 1.71 -3.66 -14.68
C ASP A 847 1.35 -4.51 -15.92
N SER A 848 0.16 -4.33 -16.51
CA SER A 848 -0.33 -5.10 -17.66
C SER A 848 0.32 -4.74 -19.00
N MET A 849 1.10 -3.65 -19.04
CA MET A 849 1.60 -3.05 -20.27
C MET A 849 2.48 -4.02 -21.08
N ASP A 850 3.33 -4.80 -20.43
CA ASP A 850 4.28 -5.69 -21.11
C ASP A 850 3.58 -6.89 -21.77
N GLN A 851 2.59 -7.49 -21.10
CA GLN A 851 1.78 -8.55 -21.68
C GLN A 851 0.97 -8.02 -22.87
N VAL A 852 0.34 -6.85 -22.75
CA VAL A 852 -0.43 -6.23 -23.83
C VAL A 852 0.45 -5.98 -25.05
N GLN A 853 1.66 -5.44 -24.85
CA GLN A 853 2.62 -5.22 -25.94
C GLN A 853 3.00 -6.54 -26.62
N THR A 854 3.26 -7.59 -25.84
CA THR A 854 3.62 -8.92 -26.36
C THR A 854 2.51 -9.50 -27.24
N ILE A 855 1.25 -9.43 -26.79
CA ILE A 855 0.09 -9.95 -27.52
C ILE A 855 -0.15 -9.15 -28.81
N LEU A 856 -0.14 -7.82 -28.74
CA LEU A 856 -0.37 -6.95 -29.90
C LEU A 856 0.74 -7.10 -30.94
N HIS A 857 2.00 -7.27 -30.51
CA HIS A 857 3.13 -7.51 -31.40
C HIS A 857 3.03 -8.89 -32.08
N ALA A 858 2.62 -9.94 -31.37
CA ALA A 858 2.39 -11.25 -31.97
C ALA A 858 1.29 -11.21 -33.04
N LEU A 859 0.21 -10.47 -32.79
CA LEU A 859 -0.87 -10.25 -33.75
C LEU A 859 -0.42 -9.48 -35.00
N SER A 860 0.41 -8.45 -34.84
CA SER A 860 0.91 -7.65 -35.97
C SER A 860 2.00 -8.35 -36.77
N SER A 861 2.77 -9.24 -36.14
CA SER A 861 3.87 -9.97 -36.76
C SER A 861 3.47 -11.31 -37.39
N SER A 862 2.35 -11.91 -36.95
CA SER A 862 1.78 -13.13 -37.54
C SER A 862 1.66 -13.03 -39.07
N GLY A 863 2.32 -13.94 -39.79
CA GLY A 863 2.42 -13.89 -41.26
C GLY A 863 1.15 -14.26 -42.02
N SER A 864 0.07 -14.60 -41.30
CA SER A 864 -1.17 -15.13 -41.87
C SER A 864 -2.27 -14.08 -42.13
N SER A 865 -2.13 -12.84 -41.65
CA SER A 865 -3.14 -11.77 -41.82
C SER A 865 -2.69 -10.64 -42.75
N ASN A 866 -3.64 -10.11 -43.52
CA ASN A 866 -3.42 -8.95 -44.38
C ASN A 866 -3.17 -7.69 -43.51
N PRO A 867 -2.09 -6.92 -43.71
CA PRO A 867 -1.83 -5.69 -42.97
C PRO A 867 -3.02 -4.72 -42.92
N GLN A 868 -3.80 -4.61 -44.00
CA GLN A 868 -4.99 -3.76 -44.06
C GLN A 868 -6.10 -4.21 -43.10
N GLU A 869 -6.22 -5.53 -42.89
CA GLU A 869 -7.20 -6.09 -41.96
C GLU A 869 -6.80 -5.79 -40.52
N ILE A 870 -5.52 -5.97 -40.19
CA ILE A 870 -4.96 -5.64 -38.86
C ILE A 870 -5.15 -4.15 -38.55
N GLU A 871 -4.82 -3.28 -39.51
CA GLU A 871 -5.03 -1.83 -39.39
C GLU A 871 -6.50 -1.48 -39.12
N SER A 872 -7.45 -2.19 -39.76
CA SER A 872 -8.88 -2.00 -39.51
C SER A 872 -9.31 -2.39 -38.09
N TRP A 873 -8.65 -3.36 -37.46
CA TRP A 873 -8.92 -3.76 -36.08
C TRP A 873 -8.54 -2.65 -35.10
N PHE A 874 -7.33 -2.08 -35.25
CA PHE A 874 -6.87 -0.95 -34.43
C PHE A 874 -7.74 0.29 -34.65
N SER A 875 -8.08 0.61 -35.91
CA SER A 875 -8.98 1.72 -36.22
C SER A 875 -10.36 1.55 -35.58
N GLY A 876 -10.90 0.32 -35.58
CA GLY A 876 -12.18 0.01 -34.94
C GLY A 876 -12.13 0.14 -33.41
N ALA A 877 -11.08 -0.40 -32.79
CA ALA A 877 -10.90 -0.35 -31.33
C ALA A 877 -10.78 1.09 -30.82
N VAL A 878 -9.90 1.88 -31.44
CA VAL A 878 -9.64 3.27 -31.06
C VAL A 878 -10.84 4.16 -31.39
N GLY A 879 -11.54 3.88 -32.49
CA GLY A 879 -12.78 4.56 -32.86
C GLY A 879 -13.91 4.36 -31.86
N GLY A 880 -13.95 3.20 -31.18
CA GLY A 880 -14.92 2.88 -30.14
C GLY A 880 -14.69 3.56 -28.79
N LEU A 881 -13.49 4.09 -28.54
CA LEU A 881 -13.19 4.81 -27.30
C LEU A 881 -13.94 6.14 -27.26
N ALA A 882 -14.54 6.52 -26.14
CA ALA A 882 -15.18 7.83 -26.03
C ALA A 882 -14.12 8.95 -26.00
N GLY A 883 -14.45 10.14 -26.53
CA GLY A 883 -13.52 11.28 -26.58
C GLY A 883 -13.06 11.78 -25.20
N HIS A 884 -13.88 11.56 -24.17
CA HIS A 884 -13.54 11.87 -22.77
C HIS A 884 -12.58 10.83 -22.16
N VAL A 885 -12.49 9.62 -22.73
CA VAL A 885 -11.53 8.58 -22.32
C VAL A 885 -10.20 8.79 -23.04
N VAL A 886 -10.22 9.04 -24.35
CA VAL A 886 -9.02 9.36 -25.13
C VAL A 886 -9.33 10.50 -26.12
N PRO A 887 -8.55 11.60 -26.13
CA PRO A 887 -8.73 12.69 -27.09
C PRO A 887 -8.59 12.25 -28.55
N GLN A 888 -9.33 12.90 -29.46
CA GLN A 888 -9.32 12.55 -30.89
C GLN A 888 -7.94 12.69 -31.54
N GLU A 889 -7.12 13.65 -31.11
CA GLU A 889 -5.75 13.84 -31.59
C GLU A 889 -4.84 12.66 -31.21
N ALA A 890 -4.92 12.21 -29.95
CA ALA A 890 -4.15 11.06 -29.46
C ALA A 890 -4.55 9.77 -30.20
N LYS A 891 -5.84 9.62 -30.53
CA LYS A 891 -6.32 8.51 -31.37
C LYS A 891 -5.69 8.52 -32.76
N GLN A 892 -5.63 9.68 -33.42
CA GLN A 892 -5.04 9.82 -34.75
C GLN A 892 -3.53 9.56 -34.74
N ALA A 893 -2.82 10.08 -33.74
CA ALA A 893 -1.38 9.86 -33.57
C ALA A 893 -1.08 8.36 -33.38
N PHE A 894 -1.84 7.67 -32.53
CA PHE A 894 -1.68 6.24 -32.33
C PHE A 894 -1.91 5.42 -33.62
N LEU A 895 -2.94 5.76 -34.42
CA LEU A 895 -3.19 5.09 -35.69
C LEU A 895 -2.06 5.32 -36.71
N ALA A 896 -1.41 6.48 -36.69
CA ALA A 896 -0.23 6.75 -37.52
C ALA A 896 0.97 5.87 -37.12
N ASP A 897 1.21 5.69 -35.82
CA ASP A 897 2.25 4.80 -35.32
C ASP A 897 1.96 3.32 -35.64
N VAL A 898 0.69 2.90 -35.58
CA VAL A 898 0.26 1.55 -36.02
C VAL A 898 0.53 1.36 -37.51
N HIS A 899 0.14 2.31 -38.36
CA HIS A 899 0.38 2.25 -39.80
C HIS A 899 1.88 2.13 -40.12
N ALA A 900 2.71 2.94 -39.45
CA ALA A 900 4.16 2.89 -39.61
C ALA A 900 4.76 1.52 -39.19
N HIS A 901 4.29 0.95 -38.07
CA HIS A 901 4.71 -0.38 -37.62
C HIS A 901 4.29 -1.50 -38.59
N LEU A 902 3.13 -1.41 -39.23
CA LEU A 902 2.69 -2.41 -40.20
C LEU A 902 3.51 -2.37 -41.51
N ILE A 903 4.11 -1.23 -41.84
CA ILE A 903 5.07 -1.07 -42.95
C ILE A 903 6.44 -1.63 -42.56
N ASP A 904 6.93 -1.28 -41.36
CA ASP A 904 8.20 -1.76 -40.81
C ASP A 904 7.98 -2.43 -39.45
N ARG A 905 7.81 -3.76 -39.50
CA ARG A 905 7.52 -4.60 -38.33
C ARG A 905 8.70 -4.70 -37.34
N SER A 906 9.88 -4.19 -37.69
CA SER A 906 11.04 -4.12 -36.79
C SER A 906 11.04 -2.87 -35.90
N SER A 907 10.08 -1.96 -36.10
CA SER A 907 10.02 -0.68 -35.42
C SER A 907 9.26 -0.73 -34.09
N ASP A 908 9.83 -0.15 -33.03
CA ASP A 908 9.20 0.06 -31.70
C ASP A 908 8.02 1.06 -31.70
N ARG A 909 7.53 1.44 -32.89
CA ARG A 909 6.44 2.42 -33.07
C ARG A 909 5.14 2.00 -32.40
N LEU A 910 4.75 0.73 -32.50
CA LEU A 910 3.53 0.23 -31.85
C LEU A 910 3.63 0.35 -30.32
N LYS A 911 4.78 0.01 -29.75
CA LYS A 911 5.07 0.14 -28.32
C LYS A 911 5.00 1.61 -27.87
N ASN A 912 5.71 2.50 -28.56
CA ASN A 912 5.70 3.92 -28.24
C ASN A 912 4.32 4.55 -28.39
N GLY A 913 3.59 4.20 -29.46
CA GLY A 913 2.23 4.64 -29.70
C GLY A 913 1.29 4.21 -28.57
N LEU A 914 1.39 2.96 -28.11
CA LEU A 914 0.55 2.45 -27.01
C LEU A 914 0.83 3.18 -25.69
N ILE A 915 2.10 3.41 -25.35
CA ILE A 915 2.50 4.19 -24.17
C ILE A 915 1.89 5.60 -24.23
N ASN A 916 1.98 6.27 -25.39
CA ASN A 916 1.42 7.60 -25.59
C ASN A 916 -0.11 7.61 -25.49
N LEU A 917 -0.78 6.59 -26.00
CA LEU A 917 -2.24 6.43 -25.91
C LEU A 917 -2.69 6.31 -24.44
N VAL A 918 -2.01 5.48 -23.65
CA VAL A 918 -2.31 5.29 -22.21
C VAL A 918 -2.05 6.58 -21.42
N ARG A 919 -0.95 7.28 -21.70
CA ARG A 919 -0.67 8.60 -21.10
C ARG A 919 -1.79 9.60 -21.40
N ALA A 920 -2.24 9.66 -22.64
CA ALA A 920 -3.35 10.53 -23.04
C ALA A 920 -4.67 10.15 -22.32
N ALA A 921 -4.92 8.86 -22.10
CA ALA A 921 -6.09 8.38 -21.39
C ALA A 921 -6.08 8.72 -19.89
N ARG A 922 -4.95 8.50 -19.22
CA ARG A 922 -4.76 8.86 -17.81
C ARG A 922 -4.97 10.35 -17.58
N ARG A 923 -4.39 11.18 -18.45
CA ARG A 923 -4.64 12.62 -18.48
C ARG A 923 -6.13 12.93 -18.58
N ALA A 924 -6.86 12.22 -19.44
CA ALA A 924 -8.29 12.43 -19.66
C ALA A 924 -9.20 12.01 -18.48
N LYS A 925 -8.89 10.89 -17.81
CA LYS A 925 -9.63 10.37 -16.64
C LYS A 925 -9.49 11.29 -15.42
N GLU A 926 -8.31 11.86 -15.20
CA GLU A 926 -8.05 12.76 -14.08
C GLU A 926 -8.84 14.08 -14.20
N ARG A 927 -9.12 14.53 -15.43
CA ARG A 927 -10.00 15.69 -15.70
C ARG A 927 -11.40 15.51 -15.14
N GLY A 928 -12.01 14.35 -15.40
CA GLY A 928 -13.36 14.04 -14.94
C GLY A 928 -13.47 13.89 -13.42
N ARG A 929 -12.40 13.45 -12.74
CA ARG A 929 -12.36 13.39 -11.26
C ARG A 929 -12.36 14.77 -10.63
N GLN A 930 -11.66 15.74 -11.22
CA GLN A 930 -11.64 17.12 -10.73
C GLN A 930 -12.99 17.82 -10.90
N ALA A 931 -13.71 17.54 -11.99
CA ALA A 931 -15.07 18.00 -12.18
C ALA A 931 -15.97 17.65 -10.97
N ARG A 932 -15.93 16.40 -10.50
CA ARG A 932 -16.72 15.95 -9.34
C ARG A 932 -16.28 16.58 -8.01
N LYS A 933 -14.97 16.77 -7.82
CA LYS A 933 -14.42 17.45 -6.63
C LYS A 933 -14.79 18.93 -6.59
N SER A 934 -14.80 19.60 -7.73
CA SER A 934 -15.23 21.01 -7.85
C SER A 934 -16.71 21.19 -7.51
N LEU A 935 -17.53 20.16 -7.71
CA LEU A 935 -18.96 20.14 -7.45
C LEU A 935 -19.32 19.73 -6.00
N GLY A 936 -18.34 19.50 -5.13
CA GLY A 936 -18.59 19.10 -3.74
C GLY A 936 -19.04 17.65 -3.58
N GLY A 937 -18.81 16.77 -4.57
CA GLY A 937 -19.14 15.34 -4.53
C GLY A 937 -18.24 14.49 -3.63
N GLY A 938 -17.61 15.10 -2.62
CA GLY A 938 -16.78 14.44 -1.60
C GLY A 938 -17.32 14.76 -0.20
N LEU A 939 -18.52 14.27 0.09
CA LEU A 939 -19.00 13.95 1.43
C LEU A 939 -19.41 12.48 1.42
#